data_AF-A0A349DDY4-F1
#
_entry.id   AF-A0A349DDY4-F1
#
_cell.length_a   1.000
_cell.length_b   1.000
_cell.length_c   1.000
_cell.angle_alpha   90.00
_cell.angle_beta   90.00
_cell.angle_gamma   90.00
#
_symmetry.space_group_name_H-M   'P 1'
#
loop_
_entity.id
_entity.type
_entity.pdbx_description
1 polymer ?
#
loop_
_entity_poly.entity_id
_entity_poly.type
_entity_poly.pdbx_seq_one_letter_code
_entity_poly.pdbx_strand_id
1 'polypeptide(L)'
;SDEVVLVKLGIKDLTVSKSVLYLNGQKIKLKGVNRHDSHPLFGHATPIEHVLEDLYIFKRHNVNAVRTSHYPNDPRFLEMCDQLGFLVIDESDLEAHGFSTSVDGFFFERWSLLANDPDWKDAYIDRARRMFERDKNHVSVIFWSLGNESGCGDNHQAMYDFIKSRNKNVIVHYENANYRYSELAGKFLGNCSDVESWMYPSIEKCREILSSKKRKNKPLYLCEYCHAMGNGPGDLVDYWELIESDDRFCGGCIWEYTDHSVAIPDGNGGYKYTYGGDFNDMPNAGNFCVDGLVYPDRAPHTGFEEAKYVYQPFFAEYAGNGNVTIKNRNFFVGLDDVGINWDIKSDGKVIASGEISGLMLMPREKKEFSIFNPSAYSFTGETYLTLHFVNRTDKLWAEAGYEIGLKQFKLKSVPTAKTALATTSVIADESDRYVEITVGNVKYVFDKAYGKLNKISFGETQLLASPVELNLYRAYIDNDSIAYREKWYKVGMEKLGQKCHSVTVDKSGDKVEVTVDLAIGVYTFEPIFEGKVTYTFLPDTSVLINVNGKKAERMDVLPRIGLQFIMPEGFESYEYFGYGPKESYIDKKSYAYVDGFKTTVTENFEHYVRPQENSSHYATKWTRVYNGEGVGLFCRGENIGDFSSNAQHFTPQMIREAKHDYELQPMKETVLSVDYKMAGTGSGACGPDLAEKYSVNDKTFDFTFKILPAKVDELDPFAV
;
A
#
# COMPACT_ATOMS: atom_id res chain seq x y z
N SER A 1 6.17 59.83 -6.56
CA SER A 1 6.43 58.78 -5.58
C SER A 1 6.71 57.52 -6.37
N ASP A 2 7.94 57.05 -6.33
CA ASP A 2 8.38 55.92 -7.14
C ASP A 2 8.17 54.63 -6.34
N GLU A 3 6.91 54.17 -6.29
CA GLU A 3 6.59 52.85 -5.75
C GLU A 3 7.04 51.78 -6.75
N VAL A 4 7.75 50.75 -6.25
CA VAL A 4 8.27 49.64 -7.05
C VAL A 4 7.80 48.32 -6.45
N VAL A 5 7.18 47.48 -7.28
CA VAL A 5 6.78 46.11 -6.95
C VAL A 5 7.59 45.14 -7.82
N LEU A 6 8.28 44.19 -7.20
CA LEU A 6 9.10 43.19 -7.89
C LEU A 6 8.35 41.86 -7.95
N VAL A 7 8.27 41.26 -9.14
CA VAL A 7 7.60 39.97 -9.37
C VAL A 7 8.57 39.03 -10.08
N LYS A 8 8.75 37.81 -9.54
CA LYS A 8 9.50 36.75 -10.21
C LYS A 8 8.63 36.19 -11.33
N LEU A 9 9.21 36.03 -12.52
CA LEU A 9 8.48 35.53 -13.70
C LEU A 9 9.09 34.21 -14.16
N GLY A 10 8.23 33.29 -14.58
CA GLY A 10 8.63 32.09 -15.30
C GLY A 10 7.95 32.03 -16.67
N ILE A 11 8.64 31.44 -17.64
CA ILE A 11 8.12 31.32 -19.02
C ILE A 11 7.64 29.88 -19.21
N LYS A 12 6.35 29.72 -19.50
CA LYS A 12 5.77 28.42 -19.88
C LYS A 12 4.77 28.59 -21.01
N ASP A 13 4.64 27.53 -21.81
CA ASP A 13 3.55 27.30 -22.75
C ASP A 13 2.80 26.06 -22.31
N LEU A 14 1.50 26.20 -22.03
CA LEU A 14 0.63 25.12 -21.59
C LEU A 14 -0.51 24.98 -22.58
N THR A 15 -0.62 23.82 -23.23
CA THR A 15 -1.63 23.60 -24.26
C THR A 15 -2.26 22.22 -24.18
N VAL A 16 -3.52 22.12 -24.58
CA VAL A 16 -4.20 20.85 -24.82
C VAL A 16 -4.37 20.70 -26.32
N SER A 17 -3.86 19.60 -26.88
CA SER A 17 -4.01 19.29 -28.30
C SER A 17 -4.27 17.80 -28.49
N LYS A 18 -5.30 17.46 -29.26
CA LYS A 18 -5.73 16.08 -29.52
C LYS A 18 -5.87 15.24 -28.23
N SER A 19 -6.44 15.82 -27.18
CA SER A 19 -6.61 15.19 -25.85
C SER A 19 -5.33 14.94 -25.07
N VAL A 20 -4.22 15.59 -25.42
CA VAL A 20 -2.94 15.45 -24.71
C VAL A 20 -2.55 16.79 -24.11
N LEU A 21 -2.05 16.76 -22.87
CA LEU A 21 -1.51 17.91 -22.15
C LEU A 21 -0.04 18.13 -22.53
N TYR A 22 0.30 19.35 -22.95
CA TYR A 22 1.66 19.74 -23.29
C TYR A 22 2.13 20.86 -22.38
N LEU A 23 3.35 20.74 -21.87
CA LEU A 23 4.12 21.81 -21.25
C LEU A 23 5.39 22.03 -22.06
N ASN A 24 5.57 23.23 -22.61
CA ASN A 24 6.72 23.59 -23.45
C ASN A 24 6.96 22.57 -24.58
N GLY A 25 5.88 22.11 -25.22
CA GLY A 25 5.90 21.11 -26.29
C GLY A 25 6.10 19.65 -25.85
N GLN A 26 6.26 19.36 -24.54
CA GLN A 26 6.43 18.01 -24.01
C GLN A 26 5.13 17.45 -23.42
N LYS A 27 4.86 16.17 -23.67
CA LYS A 27 3.69 15.43 -23.17
C LYS A 27 3.88 15.02 -21.71
N ILE A 28 3.62 15.94 -20.79
CA ILE A 28 3.91 15.74 -19.37
C ILE A 28 2.93 14.77 -18.70
N LYS A 29 3.37 14.23 -17.56
CA LYS A 29 2.56 13.43 -16.64
C LYS A 29 2.59 14.07 -15.25
N LEU A 30 1.41 14.21 -14.65
CA LEU A 30 1.17 14.73 -13.31
C LEU A 30 1.34 13.58 -12.31
N LYS A 31 2.41 13.65 -11.54
CA LYS A 31 2.77 12.79 -10.41
C LYS A 31 2.35 13.54 -9.15
N GLY A 32 1.05 13.57 -8.90
CA GLY A 32 0.42 14.51 -8.00
C GLY A 32 0.01 13.94 -6.65
N VAL A 33 -0.17 14.83 -5.69
CA VAL A 33 -0.80 14.57 -4.40
C VAL A 33 -1.78 15.70 -4.08
N ASN A 34 -2.91 15.36 -3.44
CA ASN A 34 -3.78 16.35 -2.81
C ASN A 34 -3.16 16.77 -1.48
N ARG A 35 -3.21 18.06 -1.15
CA ARG A 35 -2.63 18.63 0.05
C ARG A 35 -3.57 19.67 0.66
N HIS A 36 -4.03 19.37 1.88
CA HIS A 36 -4.61 20.35 2.79
C HIS A 36 -3.54 21.06 3.65
N ASP A 37 -3.84 22.29 4.10
CA ASP A 37 -3.09 22.92 5.18
C ASP A 37 -3.49 22.29 6.53
N SER A 38 -2.60 21.44 7.05
CA SER A 38 -2.84 20.67 8.28
C SER A 38 -1.61 20.58 9.15
N HIS A 39 -1.73 20.98 10.41
CA HIS A 39 -0.71 20.80 11.43
C HIS A 39 -1.33 20.17 12.69
N PRO A 40 -0.75 19.09 13.25
CA PRO A 40 -1.36 18.37 14.35
C PRO A 40 -1.58 19.20 15.63
N LEU A 41 -0.81 20.29 15.79
CA LEU A 41 -0.92 21.21 16.93
C LEU A 41 -1.58 22.56 16.61
N PHE A 42 -1.54 23.00 15.35
CA PHE A 42 -1.96 24.35 14.95
C PHE A 42 -3.17 24.35 13.99
N GLY A 43 -3.70 23.16 13.67
CA GLY A 43 -4.76 23.00 12.68
C GLY A 43 -4.34 23.61 11.35
N HIS A 44 -5.19 24.45 10.79
CA HIS A 44 -4.94 25.11 9.50
C HIS A 44 -3.89 26.25 9.56
N ALA A 45 -3.47 26.68 10.75
CA ALA A 45 -2.42 27.69 10.91
C ALA A 45 -1.02 27.06 10.77
N THR A 46 -0.79 26.36 9.67
CA THR A 46 0.44 25.61 9.40
C THR A 46 1.65 26.55 9.30
N PRO A 47 2.71 26.35 10.11
CA PRO A 47 3.93 27.14 10.02
C PRO A 47 4.59 27.00 8.64
N ILE A 48 5.19 28.07 8.14
CA ILE A 48 5.69 28.12 6.74
C ILE A 48 6.86 27.16 6.52
N GLU A 49 7.69 26.95 7.53
CA GLU A 49 8.75 25.96 7.57
C GLU A 49 8.22 24.54 7.42
N HIS A 50 7.03 24.26 7.94
CA HIS A 50 6.35 22.97 7.80
C HIS A 50 5.86 22.78 6.37
N VAL A 51 5.29 23.83 5.77
CA VAL A 51 4.91 23.82 4.34
C VAL A 51 6.12 23.60 3.44
N LEU A 52 7.27 24.20 3.76
CA LEU A 52 8.52 23.97 3.02
C LEU A 52 8.99 22.52 3.15
N GLU A 53 8.91 21.95 4.36
CA GLU A 53 9.24 20.54 4.59
C GLU A 53 8.33 19.60 3.81
N ASP A 54 7.01 19.88 3.74
CA ASP A 54 6.09 19.12 2.89
C ASP A 54 6.58 19.09 1.42
N LEU A 55 6.99 20.24 0.89
CA LEU A 55 7.53 20.35 -0.47
C LEU A 55 8.87 19.60 -0.63
N TYR A 56 9.71 19.53 0.40
CA TYR A 56 10.93 18.71 0.38
C TYR A 56 10.63 17.22 0.43
N ILE A 57 9.64 16.79 1.20
CA ILE A 57 9.16 15.40 1.23
C ILE A 57 8.64 15.01 -0.16
N PHE A 58 7.86 15.89 -0.80
CA PHE A 58 7.39 15.69 -2.18
C PHE A 58 8.54 15.45 -3.16
N LYS A 59 9.60 16.27 -3.11
CA LYS A 59 10.79 16.06 -3.95
C LYS A 59 11.47 14.73 -3.67
N ARG A 60 11.63 14.37 -2.39
CA ARG A 60 12.19 13.10 -1.93
C ARG A 60 11.40 11.88 -2.40
N HIS A 61 10.11 12.03 -2.68
CA HIS A 61 9.20 10.99 -3.17
C HIS A 61 8.81 11.16 -4.64
N ASN A 62 9.62 11.89 -5.42
CA ASN A 62 9.44 12.05 -6.86
C ASN A 62 8.12 12.72 -7.31
N VAL A 63 7.40 13.38 -6.40
CA VAL A 63 6.18 14.15 -6.70
C VAL A 63 6.54 15.38 -7.54
N ASN A 64 5.74 15.66 -8.56
CA ASN A 64 5.92 16.84 -9.41
C ASN A 64 4.71 17.76 -9.47
N ALA A 65 3.56 17.34 -8.94
CA ALA A 65 2.34 18.12 -8.95
C ALA A 65 1.68 18.15 -7.57
N VAL A 66 0.95 19.23 -7.28
CA VAL A 66 0.19 19.38 -6.03
C VAL A 66 -1.16 20.00 -6.35
N ARG A 67 -2.24 19.42 -5.83
CA ARG A 67 -3.57 20.04 -5.83
C ARG A 67 -3.84 20.64 -4.45
N THR A 68 -4.25 21.90 -4.41
CA THR A 68 -4.60 22.61 -3.17
C THR A 68 -6.02 22.27 -2.74
N SER A 69 -6.25 21.05 -2.28
CA SER A 69 -7.54 20.57 -1.81
C SER A 69 -7.97 21.35 -0.54
N HIS A 70 -9.14 21.98 -0.46
CA HIS A 70 -10.04 22.40 -1.55
C HIS A 70 -10.23 23.93 -1.56
N TYR A 71 -9.11 24.64 -1.45
CA TYR A 71 -9.08 26.10 -1.33
C TYR A 71 -7.70 26.67 -1.69
N PRO A 72 -7.60 27.98 -2.01
CA PRO A 72 -6.32 28.61 -2.27
C PRO A 72 -5.49 28.60 -0.98
N ASN A 73 -4.31 27.98 -1.02
CA ASN A 73 -3.39 27.91 0.11
C ASN A 73 -2.78 29.30 0.45
N ASP A 74 -1.95 29.36 1.49
CA ASP A 74 -1.12 30.52 1.83
C ASP A 74 -0.35 31.03 0.58
N PRO A 75 -0.35 32.34 0.26
CA PRO A 75 0.32 32.86 -0.94
C PRO A 75 1.80 32.47 -1.08
N ARG A 76 2.51 32.29 0.04
CA ARG A 76 3.92 31.88 0.05
C ARG A 76 4.10 30.46 -0.47
N PHE A 77 3.08 29.60 -0.40
CA PHE A 77 3.11 28.25 -0.96
C PHE A 77 3.41 28.28 -2.48
N LEU A 78 2.71 29.13 -3.24
CA LEU A 78 2.93 29.23 -4.68
C LEU A 78 4.31 29.81 -5.01
N GLU A 79 4.82 30.74 -4.20
CA GLU A 79 6.19 31.25 -4.35
C GLU A 79 7.25 30.14 -4.14
N MET A 80 7.03 29.23 -3.20
CA MET A 80 7.90 28.08 -2.97
C MET A 80 7.75 27.05 -4.10
N CYS A 81 6.52 26.80 -4.57
CA CYS A 81 6.26 25.92 -5.72
C CYS A 81 6.93 26.42 -7.01
N ASP A 82 6.92 27.73 -7.25
CA ASP A 82 7.62 28.36 -8.36
C ASP A 82 9.15 28.12 -8.27
N GLN A 83 9.72 28.24 -7.08
CA GLN A 83 11.17 28.09 -6.86
C GLN A 83 11.63 26.62 -6.90
N LEU A 84 10.85 25.71 -6.33
CA LEU A 84 11.16 24.29 -6.27
C LEU A 84 10.74 23.56 -7.54
N GLY A 85 9.90 24.16 -8.40
CA GLY A 85 9.45 23.58 -9.65
C GLY A 85 8.39 22.51 -9.43
N PHE A 86 7.21 22.91 -8.98
CA PHE A 86 6.00 22.09 -8.91
C PHE A 86 4.94 22.55 -9.90
N LEU A 87 4.11 21.62 -10.35
CA LEU A 87 2.92 21.86 -11.16
C LEU A 87 1.71 21.94 -10.23
N VAL A 88 1.11 23.11 -10.09
CA VAL A 88 0.03 23.34 -9.12
C VAL A 88 -1.34 23.34 -9.79
N ILE A 89 -2.29 22.64 -9.19
CA ILE A 89 -3.72 22.77 -9.46
C ILE A 89 -4.27 23.65 -8.34
N ASP A 90 -4.46 24.93 -8.65
CA ASP A 90 -4.91 25.95 -7.70
C ASP A 90 -6.45 25.99 -7.70
N GLU A 91 -7.06 25.77 -6.54
CA GLU A 91 -8.48 25.47 -6.42
C GLU A 91 -9.25 26.55 -5.66
N SER A 92 -10.39 26.96 -6.23
CA SER A 92 -11.28 27.92 -5.57
C SER A 92 -11.82 27.30 -4.28
N ASP A 93 -11.91 28.09 -3.21
CA ASP A 93 -12.57 27.69 -1.97
C ASP A 93 -14.07 27.59 -2.25
N LEU A 94 -14.55 26.46 -2.75
CA LEU A 94 -15.95 26.23 -3.09
C LEU A 94 -16.25 24.74 -3.01
N GLU A 95 -16.91 24.36 -1.92
CA GLU A 95 -17.45 23.03 -1.73
C GLU A 95 -18.86 23.09 -1.12
N ALA A 96 -19.79 22.33 -1.67
CA ALA A 96 -21.19 22.28 -1.27
C ALA A 96 -21.69 20.83 -1.17
N HIS A 97 -20.80 19.91 -0.75
CA HIS A 97 -21.06 18.47 -0.73
C HIS A 97 -22.37 18.15 0.00
N GLY A 98 -22.62 18.76 1.17
CA GLY A 98 -23.77 18.46 2.01
C GLY A 98 -25.16 18.58 1.34
N PHE A 99 -25.29 19.31 0.22
CA PHE A 99 -26.56 19.38 -0.53
C PHE A 99 -26.94 18.07 -1.23
N SER A 100 -25.96 17.20 -1.49
CA SER A 100 -26.18 15.88 -2.09
C SER A 100 -26.85 14.91 -1.11
N THR A 101 -26.76 15.13 0.20
CA THR A 101 -27.20 14.15 1.20
C THR A 101 -28.50 14.57 1.90
N SER A 102 -29.37 13.60 2.15
CA SER A 102 -30.55 13.77 3.00
C SER A 102 -30.87 12.50 3.78
N VAL A 103 -31.93 12.54 4.59
CA VAL A 103 -32.37 11.39 5.42
C VAL A 103 -32.64 10.13 4.62
N ASP A 104 -33.01 10.28 3.33
CA ASP A 104 -33.34 9.18 2.44
C ASP A 104 -32.12 8.71 1.58
N GLY A 105 -30.92 9.26 1.85
CA GLY A 105 -29.68 8.90 1.17
C GLY A 105 -29.05 10.02 0.33
N PHE A 106 -28.29 9.62 -0.71
CA PHE A 106 -27.59 10.53 -1.62
C PHE A 106 -28.45 10.83 -2.86
N PHE A 107 -28.57 12.12 -3.21
CA PHE A 107 -29.42 12.67 -4.27
C PHE A 107 -28.60 13.57 -5.19
N PHE A 108 -28.25 13.02 -6.36
CA PHE A 108 -27.41 13.73 -7.32
C PHE A 108 -28.05 15.03 -7.81
N GLU A 109 -29.36 15.02 -8.09
CA GLU A 109 -30.12 16.16 -8.57
C GLU A 109 -30.12 17.37 -7.60
N ARG A 110 -29.89 17.13 -6.31
CA ARG A 110 -29.81 18.19 -5.30
C ARG A 110 -28.42 18.79 -5.16
N TRP A 111 -27.39 18.09 -5.61
CA TRP A 111 -26.02 18.53 -5.46
C TRP A 111 -25.76 19.87 -6.16
N SER A 112 -26.38 20.06 -7.34
CA SER A 112 -26.29 21.29 -8.12
C SER A 112 -27.25 22.41 -7.67
N LEU A 113 -27.85 22.33 -6.48
CA LEU A 113 -28.84 23.31 -6.02
C LEU A 113 -28.26 24.72 -5.99
N LEU A 114 -27.15 24.94 -5.27
CA LEU A 114 -26.47 26.24 -5.24
C LEU A 114 -25.78 26.58 -6.57
N ALA A 115 -25.34 25.56 -7.31
CA ALA A 115 -24.70 25.74 -8.61
C ALA A 115 -25.64 26.30 -9.69
N ASN A 116 -26.97 26.12 -9.53
CA ASN A 116 -27.99 26.64 -10.44
C ASN A 116 -28.81 27.80 -9.86
N ASP A 117 -28.60 28.16 -8.59
CA ASP A 117 -29.34 29.23 -7.95
C ASP A 117 -28.76 30.60 -8.34
N PRO A 118 -29.50 31.46 -9.07
CA PRO A 118 -29.01 32.76 -9.49
C PRO A 118 -28.62 33.68 -8.33
N ASP A 119 -29.20 33.50 -7.14
CA ASP A 119 -28.87 34.31 -5.96
C ASP A 119 -27.45 34.03 -5.45
N TRP A 120 -26.89 32.86 -5.77
CA TRP A 120 -25.53 32.45 -5.41
C TRP A 120 -24.47 32.77 -6.48
N LYS A 121 -24.89 33.26 -7.65
CA LYS A 121 -23.99 33.49 -8.79
C LYS A 121 -22.81 34.40 -8.45
N ASP A 122 -23.07 35.52 -7.78
CA ASP A 122 -22.02 36.48 -7.44
C ASP A 122 -21.02 35.91 -6.43
N ALA A 123 -21.45 35.06 -5.50
CA ALA A 123 -20.58 34.39 -4.55
C ALA A 123 -19.63 33.37 -5.22
N TYR A 124 -20.15 32.61 -6.20
CA TYR A 124 -19.35 31.69 -7.02
C TYR A 124 -18.28 32.45 -7.81
N ILE A 125 -18.67 33.52 -8.51
CA ILE A 125 -17.74 34.34 -9.30
C ILE A 125 -16.71 35.02 -8.39
N ASP A 126 -17.08 35.50 -7.20
CA ASP A 126 -16.14 36.14 -6.27
C ASP A 126 -15.01 35.20 -5.84
N ARG A 127 -15.34 33.95 -5.49
CA ARG A 127 -14.36 32.92 -5.10
C ARG A 127 -13.35 32.65 -6.21
N ALA A 128 -13.82 32.41 -7.44
CA ALA A 128 -12.95 32.25 -8.62
C ALA A 128 -12.12 33.51 -8.91
N ARG A 129 -12.74 34.69 -8.83
CA ARG A 129 -12.09 35.99 -9.10
C ARG A 129 -10.95 36.25 -8.13
N ARG A 130 -11.18 36.06 -6.84
CA ARG A 130 -10.18 36.38 -5.81
C ARG A 130 -8.98 35.46 -5.87
N MET A 131 -9.19 34.16 -6.10
CA MET A 131 -8.09 33.21 -6.36
C MET A 131 -7.31 33.64 -7.62
N PHE A 132 -7.99 33.73 -8.77
CA PHE A 132 -7.33 34.00 -10.04
C PHE A 132 -6.58 35.34 -10.03
N GLU A 133 -7.19 36.41 -9.52
CA GLU A 133 -6.54 37.73 -9.50
C GLU A 133 -5.35 37.79 -8.55
N ARG A 134 -5.36 37.03 -7.45
CA ARG A 134 -4.22 36.92 -6.54
C ARG A 134 -3.07 36.16 -7.20
N ASP A 135 -3.37 35.03 -7.84
CA ASP A 135 -2.37 34.00 -8.12
C ASP A 135 -1.92 33.91 -9.59
N LYS A 136 -2.58 34.62 -10.52
CA LYS A 136 -2.36 34.54 -11.99
C LYS A 136 -0.92 34.74 -12.49
N ASN A 137 -0.03 35.27 -11.66
CA ASN A 137 1.38 35.52 -12.02
C ASN A 137 2.31 34.34 -11.66
N HIS A 138 1.83 33.34 -10.93
CA HIS A 138 2.64 32.16 -10.55
C HIS A 138 2.80 31.19 -11.72
N VAL A 139 4.05 30.85 -12.04
CA VAL A 139 4.37 29.95 -13.17
C VAL A 139 4.06 28.50 -12.83
N SER A 140 4.02 28.11 -11.57
CA SER A 140 3.67 26.77 -11.11
C SER A 140 2.22 26.38 -11.42
N VAL A 141 1.27 27.32 -11.40
CA VAL A 141 -0.17 27.04 -11.54
C VAL A 141 -0.54 26.59 -12.95
N ILE A 142 -0.76 25.30 -13.17
CA ILE A 142 -1.13 24.75 -14.48
C ILE A 142 -2.64 24.66 -14.71
N PHE A 143 -3.42 24.35 -13.67
CA PHE A 143 -4.87 24.26 -13.75
C PHE A 143 -5.50 25.21 -12.73
N TRP A 144 -6.58 25.86 -13.14
CA TRP A 144 -7.45 26.62 -12.25
C TRP A 144 -8.70 25.79 -11.98
N SER A 145 -8.83 25.27 -10.77
CA SER A 145 -9.97 24.45 -10.38
C SER A 145 -11.11 25.33 -9.87
N LEU A 146 -12.33 25.07 -10.35
CA LEU A 146 -13.51 25.84 -9.97
C LEU A 146 -14.02 25.51 -8.56
N GLY A 147 -13.48 24.50 -7.90
CA GLY A 147 -13.89 24.03 -6.58
C GLY A 147 -13.95 22.51 -6.54
N ASN A 148 -14.62 21.98 -5.54
CA ASN A 148 -14.78 20.55 -5.29
C ASN A 148 -16.26 20.22 -5.05
N GLU A 149 -16.68 19.01 -5.40
CA GLU A 149 -17.92 18.38 -4.89
C GLU A 149 -19.11 19.31 -4.62
N SER A 150 -19.54 20.07 -5.63
CA SER A 150 -20.60 21.11 -5.53
C SER A 150 -21.68 20.99 -6.61
N GLY A 151 -21.81 19.79 -7.19
CA GLY A 151 -22.61 19.58 -8.39
C GLY A 151 -22.08 20.40 -9.57
N CYS A 152 -22.88 20.65 -10.60
CA CYS A 152 -22.47 21.55 -11.69
C CYS A 152 -23.66 22.27 -12.29
N GLY A 153 -23.48 23.55 -12.65
CA GLY A 153 -24.58 24.43 -13.02
C GLY A 153 -24.12 25.74 -13.64
N ASP A 154 -25.08 26.65 -13.86
CA ASP A 154 -24.85 27.92 -14.56
C ASP A 154 -23.86 28.85 -13.80
N ASN A 155 -23.76 28.71 -12.48
CA ASN A 155 -22.80 29.48 -11.67
C ASN A 155 -21.36 29.02 -11.89
N HIS A 156 -21.11 27.71 -12.09
CA HIS A 156 -19.79 27.21 -12.48
C HIS A 156 -19.42 27.65 -13.90
N GLN A 157 -20.39 27.70 -14.83
CA GLN A 157 -20.15 28.27 -16.16
C GLN A 157 -19.75 29.74 -16.05
N ALA A 158 -20.39 30.51 -15.18
CA ALA A 158 -20.02 31.92 -14.96
C ALA A 158 -18.61 32.08 -14.37
N MET A 159 -18.15 31.18 -13.49
CA MET A 159 -16.77 31.15 -13.01
C MET A 159 -15.77 30.87 -14.15
N TYR A 160 -16.05 29.85 -14.97
CA TYR A 160 -15.25 29.52 -16.15
C TYR A 160 -15.14 30.72 -17.11
N ASP A 161 -16.29 31.34 -17.44
CA ASP A 161 -16.36 32.49 -18.34
C ASP A 161 -15.56 33.68 -17.79
N PHE A 162 -15.62 33.93 -16.47
CA PHE A 162 -14.80 34.94 -15.83
C PHE A 162 -13.31 34.67 -16.04
N ILE A 163 -12.81 33.47 -15.68
CA ILE A 163 -11.39 33.12 -15.81
C ILE A 163 -10.94 33.25 -17.28
N LYS A 164 -11.74 32.73 -18.22
CA LYS A 164 -11.44 32.81 -19.66
C LYS A 164 -11.47 34.23 -20.21
N SER A 165 -12.31 35.11 -19.67
CA SER A 165 -12.32 36.53 -20.04
C SER A 165 -11.03 37.27 -19.65
N ARG A 166 -10.34 36.79 -18.60
CA ARG A 166 -9.07 37.35 -18.12
C ARG A 166 -7.87 36.76 -18.85
N ASN A 167 -7.89 35.46 -19.07
CA ASN A 167 -6.87 34.77 -19.86
C ASN A 167 -7.45 33.54 -20.56
N LYS A 168 -7.67 33.63 -21.86
CA LYS A 168 -8.21 32.53 -22.68
C LYS A 168 -7.30 31.29 -22.76
N ASN A 169 -6.01 31.45 -22.46
CA ASN A 169 -4.99 30.41 -22.65
C ASN A 169 -4.80 29.52 -21.42
N VAL A 170 -5.34 29.89 -20.25
CA VAL A 170 -5.24 29.01 -19.07
C VAL A 170 -6.14 27.80 -19.20
N ILE A 171 -5.81 26.71 -18.52
CA ILE A 171 -6.64 25.51 -18.46
C ILE A 171 -7.48 25.55 -17.18
N VAL A 172 -8.79 25.42 -17.33
CA VAL A 172 -9.75 25.35 -16.21
C VAL A 172 -10.11 23.89 -15.97
N HIS A 173 -10.16 23.50 -14.69
CA HIS A 173 -10.50 22.16 -14.23
C HIS A 173 -11.79 22.21 -13.39
N TYR A 174 -12.68 21.24 -13.60
CA TYR A 174 -13.75 20.94 -12.65
C TYR A 174 -14.24 19.50 -12.84
N GLU A 175 -14.29 18.73 -11.76
CA GLU A 175 -14.61 17.30 -11.78
C GLU A 175 -16.10 17.05 -12.08
N ASN A 176 -17.00 17.76 -11.38
CA ASN A 176 -18.45 17.56 -11.54
C ASN A 176 -18.97 18.00 -12.93
N ALA A 177 -18.10 18.54 -13.80
CA ALA A 177 -18.38 18.83 -15.21
C ALA A 177 -18.13 17.63 -16.15
N ASN A 178 -17.71 16.47 -15.63
CA ASN A 178 -17.44 15.28 -16.43
C ASN A 178 -18.70 14.74 -17.14
N TYR A 179 -18.51 13.85 -18.10
CA TYR A 179 -19.66 13.40 -18.90
C TYR A 179 -20.63 12.48 -18.12
N ARG A 180 -20.20 11.81 -17.04
CA ARG A 180 -21.09 11.03 -16.18
C ARG A 180 -22.09 11.94 -15.49
N TYR A 181 -21.62 13.05 -14.94
CA TYR A 181 -22.50 14.03 -14.31
C TYR A 181 -23.37 14.76 -15.32
N SER A 182 -22.87 14.98 -16.52
CA SER A 182 -23.71 15.47 -17.62
C SER A 182 -24.88 14.53 -17.93
N GLU A 183 -24.65 13.22 -17.89
CA GLU A 183 -25.70 12.21 -18.09
C GLU A 183 -26.71 12.18 -16.95
N LEU A 184 -26.22 12.18 -15.70
CA LEU A 184 -27.07 12.19 -14.51
C LEU A 184 -27.91 13.48 -14.42
N ALA A 185 -27.36 14.62 -14.82
CA ALA A 185 -28.07 15.90 -14.86
C ALA A 185 -29.00 16.06 -16.07
N GLY A 186 -28.91 15.18 -17.07
CA GLY A 186 -29.62 15.35 -18.36
C GLY A 186 -29.23 16.62 -19.14
N LYS A 187 -28.10 17.26 -18.81
CA LYS A 187 -27.60 18.52 -19.38
C LYS A 187 -26.11 18.38 -19.66
N PHE A 188 -25.63 18.88 -20.79
CA PHE A 188 -24.19 18.90 -21.06
C PHE A 188 -23.49 19.94 -20.16
N LEU A 189 -22.69 19.46 -19.20
CA LEU A 189 -21.99 20.29 -18.20
C LEU A 189 -20.52 20.55 -18.59
N GLY A 190 -19.97 19.76 -19.52
CA GLY A 190 -18.56 19.82 -19.87
C GLY A 190 -18.08 21.10 -20.58
N ASN A 191 -18.85 22.18 -20.65
CA ASN A 191 -18.36 23.47 -21.18
C ASN A 191 -17.50 24.24 -20.16
N CYS A 192 -17.67 23.99 -18.86
CA CYS A 192 -16.96 24.73 -17.80
C CYS A 192 -15.66 24.05 -17.32
N SER A 193 -15.11 23.11 -18.10
CA SER A 193 -13.83 22.46 -17.79
C SER A 193 -13.11 22.09 -19.09
N ASP A 194 -11.80 22.31 -19.16
CA ASP A 194 -10.94 22.00 -20.32
C ASP A 194 -10.31 20.60 -20.24
N VAL A 195 -10.50 19.91 -19.11
CA VAL A 195 -10.00 18.55 -18.85
C VAL A 195 -11.17 17.62 -18.50
N GLU A 196 -11.06 16.34 -18.85
CA GLU A 196 -11.97 15.32 -18.32
C GLU A 196 -11.40 14.85 -16.98
N SER A 197 -12.08 15.18 -15.88
CA SER A 197 -11.63 14.85 -14.53
C SER A 197 -12.58 13.92 -13.80
N TRP A 198 -12.03 13.00 -13.03
CA TRP A 198 -12.76 11.99 -12.28
C TRP A 198 -12.11 11.74 -10.93
N MET A 199 -12.93 11.49 -9.91
CA MET A 199 -12.49 10.94 -8.61
C MET A 199 -12.68 9.43 -8.58
N TYR A 200 -11.63 8.72 -8.18
CA TYR A 200 -11.60 7.29 -7.88
C TYR A 200 -12.20 6.31 -8.93
N PRO A 201 -12.08 6.52 -10.26
CA PRO A 201 -12.56 5.53 -11.23
C PRO A 201 -11.67 4.29 -11.25
N SER A 202 -12.25 3.08 -11.32
CA SER A 202 -11.45 1.86 -11.53
C SER A 202 -10.57 1.92 -12.79
N ILE A 203 -9.57 1.04 -12.89
CA ILE A 203 -8.71 0.93 -14.07
C ILE A 203 -9.53 0.64 -15.33
N GLU A 204 -10.50 -0.26 -15.24
CA GLU A 204 -11.45 -0.57 -16.31
C GLU A 204 -12.22 0.67 -16.71
N LYS A 205 -12.70 1.44 -15.72
CA LYS A 205 -13.40 2.69 -15.99
C LYS A 205 -12.51 3.73 -16.66
N CYS A 206 -11.24 3.83 -16.28
CA CYS A 206 -10.27 4.68 -16.96
C CYS A 206 -10.10 4.29 -18.43
N ARG A 207 -10.02 3.00 -18.76
CA ARG A 207 -9.97 2.51 -20.15
C ARG A 207 -11.23 2.88 -20.93
N GLU A 208 -12.40 2.72 -20.32
CA GLU A 208 -13.67 3.15 -20.92
C GLU A 208 -13.65 4.65 -21.23
N ILE A 209 -13.26 5.47 -20.25
CA ILE A 209 -13.17 6.93 -20.39
C ILE A 209 -12.22 7.27 -21.54
N LEU A 210 -11.02 6.67 -21.62
CA LEU A 210 -10.04 6.89 -22.70
C LEU A 210 -10.55 6.50 -24.10
N SER A 211 -11.47 5.54 -24.20
CA SER A 211 -12.09 5.15 -25.46
C SER A 211 -13.33 6.00 -25.82
N SER A 212 -13.89 6.73 -24.86
CA SER A 212 -15.14 7.47 -25.01
C SER A 212 -14.98 8.75 -25.82
N LYS A 213 -15.80 8.90 -26.87
CA LYS A 213 -15.94 10.16 -27.62
C LYS A 213 -16.62 11.27 -26.81
N LYS A 214 -17.26 10.94 -25.68
CA LYS A 214 -18.00 11.91 -24.83
C LYS A 214 -17.09 12.94 -24.16
N ARG A 215 -15.79 12.62 -24.02
CA ARG A 215 -14.73 13.53 -23.53
C ARG A 215 -14.46 14.74 -24.40
N LYS A 216 -14.97 14.78 -25.64
CA LYS A 216 -14.79 15.88 -26.59
C LYS A 216 -13.34 16.39 -26.71
N ASN A 217 -12.40 15.46 -26.88
CA ASN A 217 -10.96 15.73 -27.05
C ASN A 217 -10.22 16.36 -25.85
N LYS A 218 -10.73 16.19 -24.63
CA LYS A 218 -10.05 16.59 -23.39
C LYS A 218 -9.10 15.50 -22.88
N PRO A 219 -7.94 15.83 -22.29
CA PRO A 219 -7.11 14.86 -21.58
C PRO A 219 -7.84 14.32 -20.35
N LEU A 220 -7.49 13.12 -19.92
CA LEU A 220 -7.97 12.54 -18.67
C LEU A 220 -7.00 12.92 -17.57
N TYR A 221 -7.56 13.43 -16.49
CA TYR A 221 -6.90 13.76 -15.25
C TYR A 221 -7.69 13.11 -14.12
N LEU A 222 -7.03 12.50 -13.14
CA LEU A 222 -7.71 12.08 -11.92
C LEU A 222 -7.39 13.11 -10.84
N CYS A 223 -8.35 13.99 -10.50
CA CYS A 223 -8.10 14.93 -9.40
C CYS A 223 -7.89 14.20 -8.08
N GLU A 224 -8.46 13.00 -7.93
CA GLU A 224 -8.27 12.11 -6.79
C GLU A 224 -8.27 10.65 -7.26
N TYR A 225 -7.28 9.88 -6.81
CA TYR A 225 -7.21 8.43 -7.03
C TYR A 225 -6.39 7.77 -5.93
N CYS A 226 -6.46 6.42 -5.83
CA CYS A 226 -5.68 5.64 -4.87
C CYS A 226 -5.78 6.18 -3.42
N HIS A 227 -6.98 6.11 -2.83
CA HIS A 227 -7.23 6.57 -1.47
C HIS A 227 -6.27 5.91 -0.45
N ALA A 228 -5.47 6.71 0.26
CA ALA A 228 -4.32 6.29 1.04
C ALA A 228 -4.63 5.96 2.51
N MET A 229 -5.92 5.90 2.87
CA MET A 229 -6.37 5.69 4.24
C MET A 229 -5.86 4.43 4.90
N GLY A 230 -5.22 4.63 6.06
CA GLY A 230 -4.59 3.60 6.85
C GLY A 230 -3.57 2.80 6.03
N ASN A 231 -3.74 1.48 6.02
CA ASN A 231 -2.86 0.59 5.27
C ASN A 231 -3.23 0.56 3.78
N GLY A 232 -2.61 1.43 2.99
CA GLY A 232 -2.78 1.51 1.54
C GLY A 232 -1.96 2.66 0.93
N PRO A 233 -2.21 3.04 -0.34
CA PRO A 233 -3.05 2.37 -1.32
C PRO A 233 -2.29 1.27 -2.10
N GLY A 234 -2.99 0.21 -2.52
CA GLY A 234 -2.44 -0.93 -3.26
C GLY A 234 -2.45 -0.82 -4.80
N ASP A 235 -3.24 0.09 -5.38
CA ASP A 235 -3.51 0.06 -6.84
C ASP A 235 -2.52 0.89 -7.67
N LEU A 236 -1.53 1.53 -7.04
CA LEU A 236 -0.69 2.56 -7.67
C LEU A 236 0.03 2.08 -8.93
N VAL A 237 0.59 0.87 -8.91
CA VAL A 237 1.32 0.31 -10.06
C VAL A 237 0.41 0.17 -11.28
N ASP A 238 -0.80 -0.36 -11.08
CA ASP A 238 -1.76 -0.61 -12.16
C ASP A 238 -2.23 0.69 -12.82
N TYR A 239 -2.49 1.74 -12.03
CA TYR A 239 -2.79 3.07 -12.57
C TYR A 239 -1.62 3.61 -13.39
N TRP A 240 -0.39 3.48 -12.90
CA TRP A 240 0.78 4.03 -13.59
C TRP A 240 1.17 3.29 -14.85
N GLU A 241 0.92 1.99 -14.93
CA GLU A 241 1.00 1.24 -16.18
C GLU A 241 0.05 1.82 -17.22
N LEU A 242 -1.22 2.08 -16.86
CA LEU A 242 -2.19 2.68 -17.77
C LEU A 242 -1.82 4.13 -18.14
N ILE A 243 -1.44 4.96 -17.16
CA ILE A 243 -1.04 6.36 -17.36
C ILE A 243 0.16 6.46 -18.31
N GLU A 244 1.19 5.62 -18.16
CA GLU A 244 2.36 5.64 -19.05
C GLU A 244 2.05 5.08 -20.44
N SER A 245 1.05 4.19 -20.58
CA SER A 245 0.69 3.60 -21.87
C SER A 245 -0.09 4.53 -22.80
N ASP A 246 -0.73 5.59 -22.28
CA ASP A 246 -1.59 6.49 -23.06
C ASP A 246 -1.30 7.97 -22.76
N ASP A 247 -0.76 8.68 -23.75
CA ASP A 247 -0.48 10.13 -23.66
C ASP A 247 -1.73 10.99 -23.35
N ARG A 248 -2.93 10.49 -23.63
CA ARG A 248 -4.19 11.19 -23.35
C ARG A 248 -4.62 11.10 -21.89
N PHE A 249 -3.93 10.27 -21.11
CA PHE A 249 -4.06 10.20 -19.66
C PHE A 249 -2.87 10.95 -19.05
N CYS A 250 -3.13 12.16 -18.54
CA CYS A 250 -2.05 13.03 -18.07
C CYS A 250 -1.64 12.80 -16.62
N GLY A 251 -2.17 11.77 -15.94
CA GLY A 251 -1.87 11.47 -14.54
C GLY A 251 -2.97 11.95 -13.59
N GLY A 252 -2.61 12.19 -12.34
CA GLY A 252 -3.57 12.52 -11.29
C GLY A 252 -2.91 12.90 -9.96
N CYS A 253 -3.74 13.19 -8.96
CA CYS A 253 -3.30 13.44 -7.59
C CYS A 253 -3.79 12.35 -6.63
N ILE A 254 -2.88 11.72 -5.88
CA ILE A 254 -3.23 10.74 -4.85
C ILE A 254 -4.03 11.43 -3.74
N TRP A 255 -5.03 10.77 -3.18
CA TRP A 255 -5.76 11.24 -2.00
C TRP A 255 -5.29 10.48 -0.75
N GLU A 256 -4.69 11.12 0.25
CA GLU A 256 -4.08 12.46 0.18
C GLU A 256 -2.71 12.50 0.87
N TYR A 257 -2.16 13.70 1.11
CA TYR A 257 -0.81 13.81 1.63
C TYR A 257 -0.69 13.42 3.10
N THR A 258 -1.49 13.97 4.02
CA THR A 258 -1.25 13.88 5.46
C THR A 258 -2.49 13.44 6.23
N ASP A 259 -2.29 12.65 7.28
CA ASP A 259 -3.36 12.36 8.24
C ASP A 259 -3.76 13.64 9.01
N HIS A 260 -5.06 13.95 9.04
CA HIS A 260 -5.64 15.09 9.76
C HIS A 260 -6.00 14.73 11.20
N SER A 261 -4.97 14.43 12.00
CA SER A 261 -5.15 14.16 13.43
C SER A 261 -4.79 15.36 14.30
N VAL A 262 -5.50 15.51 15.43
CA VAL A 262 -5.08 16.45 16.49
C VAL A 262 -4.16 15.72 17.46
N ALA A 263 -3.02 16.31 17.77
CA ALA A 263 -2.05 15.74 18.70
C ALA A 263 -2.28 16.23 20.13
N ILE A 264 -2.37 15.29 21.07
CA ILE A 264 -2.45 15.54 22.51
C ILE A 264 -1.14 15.05 23.14
N PRO A 265 -0.41 15.87 23.91
CA PRO A 265 0.80 15.42 24.60
C PRO A 265 0.53 14.17 25.46
N ASP A 266 1.39 13.16 25.34
CA ASP A 266 1.24 11.90 26.06
C ASP A 266 1.75 11.94 27.51
N GLY A 267 2.47 13.01 27.88
CA GLY A 267 3.13 13.19 29.18
C GLY A 267 4.58 12.68 29.27
N ASN A 268 5.07 12.01 28.22
CA ASN A 268 6.40 11.40 28.11
C ASN A 268 7.26 12.03 26.99
N GLY A 269 6.81 13.15 26.41
CA GLY A 269 7.51 13.85 25.34
C GLY A 269 7.06 13.45 23.93
N GLY A 270 6.04 12.59 23.81
CA GLY A 270 5.38 12.21 22.56
C GLY A 270 3.96 12.75 22.46
N TYR A 271 3.22 12.22 21.48
CA TYR A 271 1.84 12.62 21.19
C TYR A 271 0.92 11.40 21.04
N LYS A 272 -0.31 11.59 21.49
CA LYS A 272 -1.48 10.78 21.17
C LYS A 272 -2.21 11.46 20.04
N TYR A 273 -2.35 10.79 18.91
CA TYR A 273 -3.12 11.31 17.77
C TYR A 273 -4.59 10.95 17.93
N THR A 274 -5.45 11.92 17.67
CA THR A 274 -6.92 11.83 17.84
C THR A 274 -7.62 12.23 16.55
N TYR A 275 -8.85 11.77 16.37
CA TYR A 275 -9.69 12.03 15.19
C TYR A 275 -11.15 12.27 15.58
N GLY A 276 -12.06 12.35 14.59
CA GLY A 276 -13.47 12.72 14.80
C GLY A 276 -14.16 11.92 15.92
N GLY A 277 -14.83 12.63 16.82
CA GLY A 277 -15.51 12.07 17.98
C GLY A 277 -14.70 12.07 19.29
N ASP A 278 -13.38 12.19 19.26
CA ASP A 278 -12.54 12.23 20.47
C ASP A 278 -12.73 13.51 21.30
N PHE A 279 -13.28 14.56 20.68
CA PHE A 279 -13.59 15.83 21.34
C PHE A 279 -15.09 15.99 21.65
N ASN A 280 -15.86 14.91 21.58
CA ASN A 280 -17.33 14.89 21.72
C ASN A 280 -18.06 15.75 20.66
N ASP A 281 -17.43 15.99 19.51
CA ASP A 281 -18.02 16.62 18.34
C ASP A 281 -19.07 15.70 17.70
N MET A 282 -20.27 16.25 17.44
CA MET A 282 -21.41 15.48 16.93
C MET A 282 -22.23 16.30 15.91
N PRO A 283 -22.55 15.75 14.72
CA PRO A 283 -22.08 14.47 14.20
C PRO A 283 -20.58 14.50 13.82
N ASN A 284 -19.95 13.33 13.70
CA ASN A 284 -18.58 13.16 13.20
C ASN A 284 -18.46 11.93 12.28
N ALA A 285 -17.34 11.83 11.55
CA ALA A 285 -17.04 10.74 10.62
C ALA A 285 -15.89 9.81 11.08
N GLY A 286 -15.59 9.78 12.39
CA GLY A 286 -14.52 8.94 12.95
C GLY A 286 -13.14 9.24 12.33
N ASN A 287 -12.43 8.18 11.93
CA ASN A 287 -11.09 8.27 11.37
C ASN A 287 -11.05 8.57 9.86
N PHE A 288 -12.16 8.95 9.22
CA PHE A 288 -12.17 9.26 7.78
C PHE A 288 -11.28 10.46 7.39
N CYS A 289 -10.78 11.21 8.37
CA CYS A 289 -9.77 12.26 8.20
C CYS A 289 -8.32 11.76 8.38
N VAL A 290 -8.10 10.45 8.55
CA VAL A 290 -6.78 9.82 8.72
C VAL A 290 -6.47 9.03 7.44
N ASP A 291 -6.32 9.79 6.36
CA ASP A 291 -6.32 9.34 4.97
C ASP A 291 -5.07 9.71 4.16
N GLY A 292 -3.96 9.96 4.86
CA GLY A 292 -2.72 10.45 4.31
C GLY A 292 -1.71 9.40 3.84
N LEU A 293 -0.74 9.86 3.05
CA LEU A 293 0.51 9.20 2.71
C LEU A 293 1.60 9.41 3.78
N VAL A 294 1.39 10.35 4.72
CA VAL A 294 2.24 10.57 5.88
C VAL A 294 1.42 10.66 7.15
N TYR A 295 2.03 10.22 8.25
CA TYR A 295 1.55 10.45 9.61
C TYR A 295 1.46 11.96 9.92
N PRO A 296 0.77 12.37 10.98
CA PRO A 296 0.63 13.79 11.31
C PRO A 296 1.97 14.52 11.56
N ASP A 297 3.01 13.78 11.96
CA ASP A 297 4.40 14.26 12.14
C ASP A 297 5.28 14.20 10.87
N ARG A 298 4.68 13.85 9.73
CA ARG A 298 5.32 13.72 8.40
C ARG A 298 6.19 12.48 8.21
N ALA A 299 6.17 11.52 9.13
CA ALA A 299 6.76 10.21 8.88
C ALA A 299 6.01 9.52 7.70
N PRO A 300 6.71 9.04 6.65
CA PRO A 300 6.05 8.45 5.49
C PRO A 300 5.42 7.08 5.78
N HIS A 301 4.17 6.90 5.34
CA HIS A 301 3.55 5.58 5.23
C HIS A 301 4.20 4.78 4.11
N THR A 302 4.07 3.45 4.17
CA THR A 302 4.52 2.56 3.08
C THR A 302 3.78 2.81 1.76
N GLY A 303 2.58 3.39 1.80
CA GLY A 303 1.87 3.89 0.62
C GLY A 303 2.65 4.97 -0.14
N PHE A 304 3.38 5.85 0.57
CA PHE A 304 4.19 6.89 -0.08
C PHE A 304 5.46 6.32 -0.70
N GLU A 305 6.03 5.29 -0.09
CA GLU A 305 7.17 4.57 -0.67
C GLU A 305 6.76 3.89 -2.00
N GLU A 306 5.55 3.30 -2.07
CA GLU A 306 5.00 2.75 -3.32
C GLU A 306 4.79 3.87 -4.37
N ALA A 307 4.31 5.04 -3.94
CA ALA A 307 4.19 6.22 -4.81
C ALA A 307 5.56 6.70 -5.32
N LYS A 308 6.58 6.76 -4.46
CA LYS A 308 7.97 7.10 -4.82
C LYS A 308 8.50 6.16 -5.90
N TYR A 309 8.22 4.86 -5.79
CA TYR A 309 8.59 3.87 -6.80
C TYR A 309 7.89 4.12 -8.14
N VAL A 310 6.57 4.28 -8.19
CA VAL A 310 5.88 4.50 -9.48
C VAL A 310 6.23 5.86 -10.11
N TYR A 311 6.57 6.85 -9.28
CA TYR A 311 6.97 8.20 -9.68
C TYR A 311 8.44 8.35 -10.04
N GLN A 312 9.29 7.34 -9.84
CA GLN A 312 10.72 7.46 -10.08
C GLN A 312 11.07 7.99 -11.50
N PRO A 313 12.16 8.76 -11.65
CA PRO A 313 12.48 9.46 -12.90
C PRO A 313 13.07 8.57 -13.99
N PHE A 314 13.13 7.26 -13.78
CA PHE A 314 13.69 6.30 -14.71
C PHE A 314 12.83 5.03 -14.82
N PHE A 315 13.03 4.30 -15.90
CA PHE A 315 12.60 2.90 -16.02
C PHE A 315 13.84 2.06 -16.26
N ALA A 316 13.90 0.87 -15.65
CA ALA A 316 15.01 -0.06 -15.84
C ALA A 316 14.47 -1.48 -16.08
N GLU A 317 15.09 -2.18 -17.01
CA GLU A 317 14.73 -3.53 -17.43
C GLU A 317 16.00 -4.35 -17.64
N TYR A 318 16.08 -5.55 -17.05
CA TYR A 318 17.23 -6.44 -17.23
C TYR A 318 17.24 -7.01 -18.65
N ALA A 319 18.27 -6.69 -19.41
CA ALA A 319 18.43 -7.12 -20.80
C ALA A 319 19.14 -8.49 -20.94
N GLY A 320 19.56 -9.07 -19.82
CA GLY A 320 20.33 -10.32 -19.79
C GLY A 320 21.84 -10.08 -19.85
N ASN A 321 22.61 -11.13 -19.58
CA ASN A 321 24.07 -11.13 -19.63
C ASN A 321 24.76 -9.98 -18.87
N GLY A 322 24.19 -9.54 -17.74
CA GLY A 322 24.73 -8.45 -16.93
C GLY A 322 24.43 -7.05 -17.46
N ASN A 323 23.58 -6.92 -18.48
CA ASN A 323 23.18 -5.63 -19.04
C ASN A 323 21.78 -5.23 -18.55
N VAL A 324 21.58 -3.92 -18.35
CA VAL A 324 20.30 -3.33 -17.98
C VAL A 324 20.01 -2.18 -18.93
N THR A 325 18.80 -2.16 -19.49
CA THR A 325 18.34 -1.02 -20.27
C THR A 325 17.64 -0.01 -19.39
N ILE A 326 18.09 1.24 -19.44
CA ILE A 326 17.57 2.35 -18.64
C ILE A 326 16.97 3.40 -19.56
N LYS A 327 15.77 3.88 -19.22
CA LYS A 327 15.07 4.98 -19.90
C LYS A 327 14.88 6.14 -18.93
N ASN A 328 15.25 7.35 -19.37
CA ASN A 328 14.93 8.57 -18.67
C ASN A 328 13.43 8.91 -18.84
N ARG A 329 12.68 9.02 -17.73
CA ARG A 329 11.26 9.40 -17.74
C ARG A 329 11.05 10.91 -17.61
N ASN A 330 12.09 11.68 -17.25
CA ASN A 330 12.03 13.14 -17.21
C ASN A 330 11.81 13.74 -18.61
N PHE A 331 11.15 14.91 -18.63
CA PHE A 331 10.78 15.61 -19.86
C PHE A 331 11.77 16.71 -20.27
N PHE A 332 12.51 17.27 -19.29
CA PHE A 332 13.36 18.45 -19.51
C PHE A 332 14.78 18.32 -18.97
N VAL A 333 15.03 17.34 -18.09
CA VAL A 333 16.34 17.15 -17.42
C VAL A 333 16.90 15.76 -17.72
N GLY A 334 18.21 15.67 -17.89
CA GLY A 334 18.95 14.41 -18.03
C GLY A 334 19.00 13.60 -16.74
N LEU A 335 19.75 12.51 -16.76
CA LEU A 335 20.11 11.72 -15.57
C LEU A 335 21.62 11.79 -15.24
N ASP A 336 22.32 12.82 -15.73
CA ASP A 336 23.76 13.00 -15.58
C ASP A 336 24.21 13.12 -14.11
N ASP A 337 23.35 13.65 -13.24
CA ASP A 337 23.52 13.73 -11.79
C ASP A 337 23.01 12.47 -11.04
N VAL A 338 22.56 11.44 -11.76
CA VAL A 338 22.08 10.18 -11.16
C VAL A 338 23.15 9.10 -11.34
N GLY A 339 23.61 8.54 -10.21
CA GLY A 339 24.46 7.36 -10.17
C GLY A 339 23.67 6.09 -9.86
N ILE A 340 24.32 4.93 -10.00
CA ILE A 340 23.78 3.63 -9.58
C ILE A 340 24.78 2.96 -8.64
N ASN A 341 24.35 2.64 -7.42
CA ASN A 341 25.01 1.64 -6.59
C ASN A 341 24.31 0.30 -6.84
N TRP A 342 25.04 -0.78 -7.04
CA TRP A 342 24.44 -2.07 -7.32
C TRP A 342 25.10 -3.19 -6.52
N ASP A 343 24.31 -4.20 -6.18
CA ASP A 343 24.76 -5.44 -5.58
C ASP A 343 24.05 -6.65 -6.20
N ILE A 344 24.74 -7.78 -6.16
CA ILE A 344 24.18 -9.09 -6.49
C ILE A 344 24.25 -9.92 -5.22
N LYS A 345 23.09 -10.38 -4.75
CA LYS A 345 22.97 -11.27 -3.60
C LYS A 345 22.43 -12.62 -4.02
N SER A 346 22.98 -13.68 -3.44
CA SER A 346 22.50 -15.07 -3.55
C SER A 346 22.15 -15.55 -2.15
N ASP A 347 20.90 -15.98 -1.92
CA ASP A 347 20.43 -16.43 -0.60
C ASP A 347 20.74 -15.39 0.51
N GLY A 348 20.58 -14.11 0.18
CA GLY A 348 20.85 -12.95 1.04
C GLY A 348 22.32 -12.57 1.23
N LYS A 349 23.26 -13.34 0.66
CA LYS A 349 24.71 -13.09 0.77
C LYS A 349 25.22 -12.33 -0.45
N VAL A 350 25.95 -11.24 -0.22
CA VAL A 350 26.55 -10.42 -1.30
C VAL A 350 27.61 -11.25 -2.03
N ILE A 351 27.43 -11.40 -3.35
CA ILE A 351 28.35 -12.06 -4.28
C ILE A 351 29.21 -11.03 -5.00
N ALA A 352 28.62 -9.91 -5.38
CA ALA A 352 29.30 -8.83 -6.08
C ALA A 352 28.60 -7.49 -5.79
N SER A 353 29.34 -6.39 -5.92
CA SER A 353 28.78 -5.05 -5.86
C SER A 353 29.64 -4.08 -6.69
N GLY A 354 29.08 -2.92 -7.00
CA GLY A 354 29.80 -1.88 -7.71
C GLY A 354 29.00 -0.60 -7.85
N GLU A 355 29.56 0.34 -8.61
CA GLU A 355 28.95 1.64 -8.85
C GLU A 355 29.05 2.04 -10.33
N ILE A 356 28.09 2.84 -10.78
CA ILE A 356 28.13 3.60 -12.02
C ILE A 356 27.97 5.06 -11.63
N SER A 357 29.04 5.84 -11.83
CA SER A 357 29.11 7.19 -11.31
C SER A 357 28.09 8.14 -11.92
N GLY A 358 27.60 7.94 -13.15
CA GLY A 358 26.58 8.83 -13.74
C GLY A 358 25.91 8.27 -14.99
N LEU A 359 24.63 8.61 -15.19
CA LEU A 359 23.84 8.16 -16.34
C LEU A 359 23.75 9.26 -17.39
N MET A 360 24.62 9.21 -18.39
CA MET A 360 24.59 10.11 -19.55
C MET A 360 23.39 9.77 -20.47
N LEU A 361 22.20 10.18 -20.03
CA LEU A 361 20.90 9.98 -20.68
C LEU A 361 20.15 11.31 -20.76
N MET A 362 19.91 11.79 -21.98
CA MET A 362 19.09 12.96 -22.26
C MET A 362 17.62 12.71 -21.89
N PRO A 363 16.78 13.76 -21.74
CA PRO A 363 15.35 13.59 -21.50
C PRO A 363 14.72 12.61 -22.49
N ARG A 364 13.94 11.66 -21.98
CA ARG A 364 13.24 10.62 -22.77
C ARG A 364 14.13 9.61 -23.50
N GLU A 365 15.46 9.70 -23.39
CA GLU A 365 16.40 8.75 -24.00
C GLU A 365 16.36 7.38 -23.30
N LYS A 366 16.67 6.32 -24.06
CA LYS A 366 16.83 4.94 -23.58
C LYS A 366 18.19 4.41 -24.02
N LYS A 367 18.95 3.82 -23.10
CA LYS A 367 20.29 3.27 -23.36
C LYS A 367 20.56 2.02 -22.52
N GLU A 368 21.37 1.11 -23.04
CA GLU A 368 21.84 -0.07 -22.34
C GLU A 368 23.15 0.23 -21.58
N PHE A 369 23.23 -0.27 -20.35
CA PHE A 369 24.40 -0.18 -19.47
C PHE A 369 24.86 -1.59 -19.10
N SER A 370 26.16 -1.86 -19.24
CA SER A 370 26.76 -3.09 -18.72
C SER A 370 27.04 -2.89 -17.23
N ILE A 371 26.29 -3.62 -16.40
CA ILE A 371 26.35 -3.50 -14.93
C ILE A 371 27.44 -4.40 -14.37
N PHE A 372 27.49 -5.66 -14.82
CA PHE A 372 28.48 -6.64 -14.39
C PHE A 372 28.77 -7.64 -15.50
N ASN A 373 29.91 -8.34 -15.40
CA ASN A 373 30.20 -9.48 -16.27
C ASN A 373 29.70 -10.79 -15.62
N PRO A 374 28.67 -11.46 -16.14
CA PRO A 374 28.11 -12.67 -15.53
C PRO A 374 29.10 -13.84 -15.49
N SER A 375 30.06 -13.90 -16.42
CA SER A 375 31.07 -14.97 -16.44
C SER A 375 32.11 -14.87 -15.32
N ALA A 376 32.18 -13.73 -14.63
CA ALA A 376 33.08 -13.53 -13.50
C ALA A 376 32.55 -14.15 -12.19
N TYR A 377 31.28 -14.57 -12.16
CA TYR A 377 30.59 -15.02 -10.95
C TYR A 377 29.84 -16.33 -11.16
N SER A 378 29.61 -17.07 -10.08
CA SER A 378 28.74 -18.25 -10.08
C SER A 378 27.56 -17.97 -9.17
N PHE A 379 26.35 -18.16 -9.69
CA PHE A 379 25.12 -17.87 -8.97
C PHE A 379 24.44 -19.17 -8.52
N THR A 380 24.28 -19.32 -7.21
CA THR A 380 23.55 -20.43 -6.57
C THR A 380 22.40 -19.87 -5.75
N GLY A 381 21.32 -20.64 -5.60
CA GLY A 381 20.17 -20.25 -4.77
C GLY A 381 19.33 -19.11 -5.37
N GLU A 382 18.55 -18.44 -4.55
CA GLU A 382 17.73 -17.29 -4.93
C GLU A 382 18.63 -16.06 -5.13
N THR A 383 18.89 -15.71 -6.40
CA THR A 383 19.86 -14.66 -6.76
C THR A 383 19.17 -13.42 -7.34
N TYR A 384 19.54 -12.24 -6.85
CA TYR A 384 18.97 -10.96 -7.24
C TYR A 384 20.05 -9.92 -7.54
N LEU A 385 19.85 -9.14 -8.60
CA LEU A 385 20.55 -7.88 -8.86
C LEU A 385 19.70 -6.74 -8.32
N THR A 386 20.24 -5.93 -7.42
CA THR A 386 19.58 -4.71 -6.92
C THR A 386 20.33 -3.49 -7.45
N LEU A 387 19.59 -2.52 -7.97
CA LEU A 387 20.09 -1.23 -8.44
C LEU A 387 19.48 -0.11 -7.60
N HIS A 388 20.33 0.62 -6.91
CA HIS A 388 20.01 1.80 -6.09
C HIS A 388 20.39 3.06 -6.87
N PHE A 389 19.40 3.85 -7.29
CA PHE A 389 19.63 5.07 -8.05
C PHE A 389 19.72 6.25 -7.09
N VAL A 390 20.85 6.96 -7.12
CA VAL A 390 21.17 8.02 -6.16
C VAL A 390 21.49 9.34 -6.85
N ASN A 391 21.15 10.47 -6.25
CA ASN A 391 21.69 11.77 -6.67
C ASN A 391 23.18 11.87 -6.28
N ARG A 392 23.96 12.60 -7.07
CA ARG A 392 25.41 12.77 -6.79
C ARG A 392 25.77 14.10 -6.17
N THR A 393 24.88 15.07 -6.29
CA THR A 393 25.07 16.42 -5.78
C THR A 393 23.98 16.77 -4.79
N ASP A 394 24.35 17.58 -3.80
CA ASP A 394 23.42 18.11 -2.82
C ASP A 394 22.28 18.88 -3.51
N LYS A 395 21.07 18.66 -3.02
CA LYS A 395 19.86 19.38 -3.37
C LYS A 395 19.35 20.10 -2.13
N LEU A 396 18.51 21.11 -2.32
CA LEU A 396 17.84 21.78 -1.22
C LEU A 396 17.02 20.82 -0.33
N TRP A 397 16.58 19.70 -0.90
CA TRP A 397 15.67 18.73 -0.28
C TRP A 397 16.34 17.40 0.10
N ALA A 398 17.62 17.18 -0.24
CA ALA A 398 18.37 15.97 0.10
C ALA A 398 19.88 16.14 -0.14
N GLU A 399 20.69 15.48 0.67
CA GLU A 399 22.15 15.38 0.49
C GLU A 399 22.51 14.50 -0.71
N ALA A 400 23.74 14.63 -1.22
CA ALA A 400 24.31 13.70 -2.19
C ALA A 400 24.28 12.25 -1.63
N GLY A 401 23.91 11.29 -2.49
CA GLY A 401 23.75 9.88 -2.12
C GLY A 401 22.32 9.48 -1.72
N TYR A 402 21.38 10.43 -1.67
CA TYR A 402 19.96 10.13 -1.46
C TYR A 402 19.40 9.24 -2.58
N GLU A 403 18.75 8.15 -2.18
CA GLU A 403 18.14 7.21 -3.10
C GLU A 403 16.81 7.74 -3.66
N ILE A 404 16.81 8.04 -4.96
CA ILE A 404 15.63 8.51 -5.69
C ILE A 404 14.77 7.36 -6.25
N GLY A 405 15.26 6.13 -6.19
CA GLY A 405 14.50 4.93 -6.52
C GLY A 405 15.36 3.67 -6.57
N LEU A 406 14.69 2.52 -6.57
CA LEU A 406 15.31 1.20 -6.57
C LEU A 406 14.67 0.29 -7.62
N LYS A 407 15.48 -0.60 -8.21
CA LYS A 407 15.00 -1.72 -9.04
C LYS A 407 15.73 -3.00 -8.72
N GLN A 408 14.99 -4.09 -8.51
CA GLN A 408 15.54 -5.42 -8.30
C GLN A 408 15.12 -6.38 -9.42
N PHE A 409 16.05 -7.24 -9.84
CA PHE A 409 15.82 -8.26 -10.87
C PHE A 409 16.26 -9.63 -10.36
N LYS A 410 15.37 -10.63 -10.43
CA LYS A 410 15.74 -12.02 -10.18
C LYS A 410 16.63 -12.53 -11.32
N LEU A 411 17.83 -12.99 -10.98
CA LEU A 411 18.78 -13.56 -11.93
C LEU A 411 18.57 -15.07 -12.06
N LYS A 412 19.00 -15.63 -13.19
CA LYS A 412 19.05 -17.08 -13.39
C LYS A 412 20.22 -17.65 -12.57
N SER A 413 19.92 -18.66 -11.76
CA SER A 413 20.87 -19.31 -10.84
C SER A 413 20.64 -20.82 -10.79
N VAL A 414 21.63 -21.54 -10.23
CA VAL A 414 21.50 -22.98 -9.94
C VAL A 414 20.84 -23.15 -8.57
N PRO A 415 19.80 -23.97 -8.41
CA PRO A 415 19.20 -24.21 -7.10
C PRO A 415 20.24 -24.69 -6.07
N THR A 416 20.16 -24.16 -4.86
CA THR A 416 20.97 -24.65 -3.73
C THR A 416 20.58 -26.10 -3.46
N ALA A 417 21.59 -26.98 -3.32
CA ALA A 417 21.35 -28.37 -3.03
C ALA A 417 20.77 -28.50 -1.62
N LYS A 418 19.58 -29.10 -1.49
CA LYS A 418 19.01 -29.40 -0.18
C LYS A 418 19.90 -30.40 0.54
N THR A 419 20.20 -30.12 1.80
CA THR A 419 20.90 -31.07 2.67
C THR A 419 19.85 -31.95 3.33
N ALA A 420 20.02 -33.26 3.26
CA ALA A 420 19.15 -34.18 3.99
C ALA A 420 19.30 -33.93 5.49
N LEU A 421 18.22 -33.54 6.15
CA LEU A 421 18.17 -33.48 7.60
C LEU A 421 18.40 -34.87 8.19
N ALA A 422 19.04 -34.92 9.36
CA ALA A 422 19.21 -36.17 10.10
C ALA A 422 17.85 -36.77 10.46
N THR A 423 17.66 -38.06 10.19
CA THR A 423 16.42 -38.77 10.45
C THR A 423 16.52 -39.63 11.71
N THR A 424 15.39 -39.79 12.40
CA THR A 424 15.25 -40.65 13.57
C THR A 424 13.86 -41.28 13.61
N SER A 425 13.66 -42.27 14.48
CA SER A 425 12.38 -42.97 14.59
C SER A 425 11.27 -42.05 15.10
N VAL A 426 10.13 -42.08 14.42
CA VAL A 426 8.89 -41.44 14.87
C VAL A 426 8.13 -42.40 15.78
N ILE A 427 7.98 -42.04 17.05
CA ILE A 427 7.27 -42.84 18.06
C ILE A 427 5.96 -42.16 18.39
N ALA A 428 4.83 -42.85 18.22
CA ALA A 428 3.51 -42.32 18.58
C ALA A 428 2.84 -43.16 19.67
N ASP A 429 2.52 -42.52 20.78
CA ASP A 429 1.63 -43.06 21.81
C ASP A 429 0.24 -42.45 21.64
N GLU A 430 -0.79 -43.28 21.57
CA GLU A 430 -2.15 -42.85 21.28
C GLU A 430 -3.09 -43.25 22.43
N SER A 431 -3.84 -42.26 22.88
CA SER A 431 -4.94 -42.40 23.83
C SER A 431 -6.27 -42.00 23.20
N ASP A 432 -7.35 -42.06 23.98
CA ASP A 432 -8.67 -41.59 23.54
C ASP A 432 -8.66 -40.10 23.18
N ARG A 433 -7.89 -39.29 23.92
CA ARG A 433 -7.87 -37.83 23.76
C ARG A 433 -6.71 -37.32 22.93
N TYR A 434 -5.52 -37.89 23.09
CA TYR A 434 -4.28 -37.35 22.52
C TYR A 434 -3.51 -38.37 21.70
N VAL A 435 -2.77 -37.87 20.71
CA VAL A 435 -1.65 -38.59 20.08
C VAL A 435 -0.38 -37.84 20.47
N GLU A 436 0.52 -38.48 21.20
CA GLU A 436 1.83 -37.93 21.57
C GLU A 436 2.88 -38.50 20.61
N ILE A 437 3.47 -37.65 19.78
CA ILE A 437 4.47 -38.05 18.80
C ILE A 437 5.84 -37.53 19.25
N THR A 438 6.83 -38.41 19.37
CA THR A 438 8.21 -38.08 19.72
C THR A 438 9.14 -38.42 18.56
N VAL A 439 9.97 -37.46 18.15
CA VAL A 439 10.96 -37.60 17.08
C VAL A 439 12.26 -36.95 17.54
N GLY A 440 13.22 -37.76 18.00
CA GLY A 440 14.46 -37.25 18.60
C GLY A 440 14.17 -36.39 19.84
N ASN A 441 14.59 -35.12 19.81
CA ASN A 441 14.34 -34.15 20.89
C ASN A 441 13.04 -33.37 20.73
N VAL A 442 12.24 -33.65 19.69
CA VAL A 442 10.98 -32.96 19.45
C VAL A 442 9.82 -33.81 19.93
N LYS A 443 8.90 -33.19 20.69
CA LYS A 443 7.64 -33.81 21.08
C LYS A 443 6.47 -32.96 20.62
N TYR A 444 5.54 -33.62 19.93
CA TYR A 444 4.27 -33.11 19.48
C TYR A 444 3.14 -33.72 20.30
N VAL A 445 2.14 -32.92 20.66
CA VAL A 445 0.89 -33.41 21.27
C VAL A 445 -0.28 -32.97 20.42
N PHE A 446 -0.95 -33.92 19.79
CA PHE A 446 -2.13 -33.69 18.99
C PHE A 446 -3.40 -33.98 19.79
N ASP A 447 -4.37 -33.06 19.79
CA ASP A 447 -5.66 -33.20 20.47
C ASP A 447 -6.74 -33.70 19.51
N LYS A 448 -7.23 -34.93 19.74
CA LYS A 448 -8.22 -35.61 18.88
C LYS A 448 -9.63 -35.03 18.99
N ALA A 449 -9.99 -34.37 20.07
CA ALA A 449 -11.35 -33.85 20.22
C ALA A 449 -11.51 -32.49 19.53
N TYR A 450 -10.46 -31.67 19.53
CA TYR A 450 -10.47 -30.40 18.81
C TYR A 450 -9.87 -30.50 17.41
N GLY A 451 -9.14 -31.58 17.11
CA GLY A 451 -8.49 -31.79 15.82
C GLY A 451 -7.34 -30.80 15.57
N LYS A 452 -6.55 -30.51 16.62
CA LYS A 452 -5.50 -29.48 16.58
C LYS A 452 -4.18 -30.00 17.10
N LEU A 453 -3.09 -29.51 16.51
CA LEU A 453 -1.77 -29.64 17.10
C LEU A 453 -1.68 -28.72 18.32
N ASN A 454 -1.72 -29.32 19.51
CA ASN A 454 -1.90 -28.64 20.79
C ASN A 454 -0.58 -28.18 21.41
N LYS A 455 0.48 -28.98 21.28
CA LYS A 455 1.82 -28.64 21.80
C LYS A 455 2.91 -29.05 20.83
N ILE A 456 3.96 -28.23 20.80
CA ILE A 456 5.27 -28.53 20.22
C ILE A 456 6.30 -28.18 21.28
N SER A 457 7.26 -29.08 21.51
CA SER A 457 8.39 -28.84 22.40
C SER A 457 9.68 -29.36 21.77
N PHE A 458 10.78 -28.64 22.00
CA PHE A 458 12.13 -29.04 21.63
C PHE A 458 12.96 -29.13 22.91
N GLY A 459 13.36 -30.35 23.30
CA GLY A 459 13.91 -30.61 24.62
C GLY A 459 12.90 -30.26 25.72
N GLU A 460 13.30 -29.39 26.64
CA GLU A 460 12.43 -28.88 27.72
C GLU A 460 11.68 -27.59 27.31
N THR A 461 12.00 -27.01 26.16
CA THR A 461 11.45 -25.73 25.70
C THR A 461 10.11 -25.94 25.01
N GLN A 462 9.03 -25.39 25.59
CA GLN A 462 7.71 -25.34 24.97
C GLN A 462 7.69 -24.25 23.89
N LEU A 463 7.25 -24.59 22.67
CA LEU A 463 7.23 -23.66 21.52
C LEU A 463 5.85 -23.09 21.21
N LEU A 464 4.78 -23.67 21.79
CA LEU A 464 3.41 -23.21 21.63
C LEU A 464 2.77 -22.86 22.98
N ALA A 465 2.21 -21.66 23.08
CA ALA A 465 1.34 -21.24 24.17
C ALA A 465 -0.13 -21.64 23.94
N SER A 466 -0.55 -21.80 22.68
CA SER A 466 -1.87 -22.28 22.28
C SER A 466 -1.79 -23.28 21.11
N PRO A 467 -2.86 -24.04 20.83
CA PRO A 467 -2.92 -24.88 19.63
C PRO A 467 -2.70 -24.09 18.34
N VAL A 468 -2.19 -24.76 17.30
CA VAL A 468 -2.08 -24.20 15.95
C VAL A 468 -3.48 -23.99 15.37
N GLU A 469 -3.71 -22.82 14.77
CA GLU A 469 -4.99 -22.45 14.17
C GLU A 469 -4.89 -22.33 12.64
N LEU A 470 -5.91 -22.83 11.93
CA LEU A 470 -6.15 -22.43 10.54
C LEU A 470 -6.78 -21.04 10.56
N ASN A 471 -6.03 -20.03 10.13
CA ASN A 471 -6.41 -18.64 10.23
C ASN A 471 -7.06 -18.14 8.93
N LEU A 472 -8.29 -17.63 9.04
CA LEU A 472 -9.04 -17.01 7.94
C LEU A 472 -9.29 -15.50 8.18
N TYR A 473 -8.76 -14.95 9.27
CA TYR A 473 -9.08 -13.60 9.75
C TYR A 473 -7.83 -12.73 9.93
N ARG A 474 -8.00 -11.45 9.59
CA ARG A 474 -7.06 -10.35 9.84
C ARG A 474 -7.86 -9.15 10.32
N ALA A 475 -7.26 -8.24 11.09
CA ALA A 475 -7.94 -6.99 11.45
C ALA A 475 -8.29 -6.21 10.17
N TYR A 476 -9.52 -5.68 10.08
CA TYR A 476 -9.93 -4.96 8.86
C TYR A 476 -9.09 -3.71 8.66
N ILE A 477 -8.68 -3.47 7.42
CA ILE A 477 -8.07 -2.22 7.00
C ILE A 477 -9.15 -1.25 6.49
N ASP A 478 -8.86 0.04 6.48
CA ASP A 478 -9.81 1.08 6.06
C ASP A 478 -10.19 0.96 4.60
N ASN A 479 -9.24 0.52 3.78
CA ASN A 479 -9.41 0.26 2.35
C ASN A 479 -10.10 -1.08 2.02
N ASP A 480 -10.41 -1.93 3.02
CA ASP A 480 -11.36 -3.02 2.80
C ASP A 480 -12.73 -2.38 2.52
N SER A 481 -13.33 -2.67 1.36
CA SER A 481 -14.57 -1.99 0.98
C SER A 481 -15.70 -2.23 1.99
N ILE A 482 -16.59 -1.25 2.11
CA ILE A 482 -17.71 -1.30 3.06
C ILE A 482 -18.51 -2.60 2.90
N ALA A 483 -18.74 -3.04 1.65
CA ALA A 483 -19.44 -4.28 1.35
C ALA A 483 -18.73 -5.52 1.92
N TYR A 484 -17.40 -5.60 1.80
CA TYR A 484 -16.62 -6.71 2.36
C TYR A 484 -16.62 -6.69 3.89
N ARG A 485 -16.34 -5.53 4.50
CA ARG A 485 -16.34 -5.39 5.97
C ARG A 485 -17.69 -5.75 6.57
N GLU A 486 -18.80 -5.27 6.00
CA GLU A 486 -20.14 -5.65 6.45
C GLU A 486 -20.38 -7.16 6.35
N LYS A 487 -19.97 -7.78 5.24
CA LYS A 487 -20.17 -9.21 5.02
C LYS A 487 -19.36 -10.05 6.00
N TRP A 488 -18.10 -9.71 6.21
CA TRP A 488 -17.22 -10.38 7.19
C TRP A 488 -17.73 -10.21 8.62
N TYR A 489 -18.23 -9.02 8.97
CA TYR A 489 -18.88 -8.78 10.25
C TYR A 489 -20.14 -9.65 10.43
N LYS A 490 -21.03 -9.71 9.42
CA LYS A 490 -22.28 -10.50 9.47
C LYS A 490 -22.03 -12.01 9.65
N VAL A 491 -20.94 -12.55 9.13
CA VAL A 491 -20.56 -13.97 9.34
C VAL A 491 -19.75 -14.21 10.62
N GLY A 492 -19.43 -13.14 11.36
CA GLY A 492 -18.68 -13.19 12.61
C GLY A 492 -17.22 -13.63 12.43
N MET A 493 -16.55 -13.11 11.39
CA MET A 493 -15.16 -13.47 11.04
C MET A 493 -14.17 -13.33 12.22
N GLU A 494 -14.44 -12.42 13.14
CA GLU A 494 -13.60 -12.15 14.32
C GLU A 494 -13.65 -13.26 15.38
N LYS A 495 -14.67 -14.15 15.29
CA LYS A 495 -15.02 -15.18 16.29
C LYS A 495 -15.06 -16.60 15.71
N LEU A 496 -14.28 -16.83 14.65
CA LEU A 496 -14.23 -18.14 14.00
C LEU A 496 -13.68 -19.20 14.95
N GLY A 497 -14.27 -20.40 14.86
CA GLY A 497 -13.78 -21.57 15.57
C GLY A 497 -13.78 -22.80 14.68
N GLN A 498 -12.91 -23.76 15.01
CA GLN A 498 -12.84 -25.05 14.34
C GLN A 498 -13.82 -26.04 14.96
N LYS A 499 -14.62 -26.67 14.11
CA LYS A 499 -15.50 -27.81 14.44
C LYS A 499 -14.85 -29.07 13.88
N CYS A 500 -14.35 -29.92 14.77
CA CYS A 500 -13.76 -31.20 14.40
C CYS A 500 -14.86 -32.25 14.22
N HIS A 501 -14.93 -32.86 13.04
CA HIS A 501 -15.91 -33.90 12.72
C HIS A 501 -15.34 -35.31 12.92
N SER A 502 -14.10 -35.53 12.48
CA SER A 502 -13.43 -36.82 12.60
C SER A 502 -11.91 -36.64 12.68
N VAL A 503 -11.25 -37.57 13.36
CA VAL A 503 -9.78 -37.68 13.38
C VAL A 503 -9.39 -39.12 13.06
N THR A 504 -8.55 -39.29 12.06
CA THR A 504 -7.95 -40.58 11.69
C THR A 504 -6.45 -40.51 11.91
N VAL A 505 -5.89 -41.54 12.56
CA VAL A 505 -4.45 -41.66 12.84
C VAL A 505 -3.91 -42.86 12.08
N ASP A 506 -2.95 -42.65 11.19
CA ASP A 506 -2.19 -43.69 10.52
C ASP A 506 -0.74 -43.69 11.01
N LYS A 507 -0.26 -44.88 11.40
CA LYS A 507 1.10 -45.12 11.93
C LYS A 507 1.91 -45.99 10.97
N SER A 508 1.58 -45.97 9.68
CA SER A 508 2.25 -46.79 8.67
C SER A 508 3.60 -46.20 8.23
N GLY A 509 4.62 -47.05 8.15
CA GLY A 509 5.96 -46.67 7.68
C GLY A 509 6.83 -46.04 8.77
N ASP A 510 7.64 -45.04 8.38
CA ASP A 510 8.55 -44.28 9.24
C ASP A 510 7.97 -42.93 9.67
N LYS A 511 6.71 -42.65 9.33
CA LYS A 511 5.98 -41.41 9.65
C LYS A 511 4.70 -41.69 10.43
N VAL A 512 4.15 -40.64 11.02
CA VAL A 512 2.79 -40.68 11.62
C VAL A 512 1.95 -39.62 10.95
N GLU A 513 0.75 -39.98 10.53
CA GLU A 513 -0.18 -39.09 9.84
C GLU A 513 -1.48 -38.96 10.63
N VAL A 514 -1.90 -37.73 10.89
CA VAL A 514 -3.17 -37.42 11.54
C VAL A 514 -4.01 -36.58 10.60
N THR A 515 -5.13 -37.13 10.14
CA THR A 515 -6.07 -36.44 9.24
C THR A 515 -7.31 -36.02 10.01
N VAL A 516 -7.68 -34.76 9.87
CA VAL A 516 -8.83 -34.13 10.53
C VAL A 516 -9.85 -33.72 9.48
N ASP A 517 -11.07 -34.23 9.57
CA ASP A 517 -12.22 -33.66 8.85
C ASP A 517 -12.79 -32.52 9.70
N LEU A 518 -12.89 -31.31 9.14
CA LEU A 518 -13.31 -30.14 9.90
C LEU A 518 -14.16 -29.15 9.12
N ALA A 519 -14.78 -28.25 9.88
CA ALA A 519 -15.41 -27.05 9.39
C ALA A 519 -14.98 -25.84 10.23
N ILE A 520 -14.90 -24.65 9.65
CA ILE A 520 -14.60 -23.40 10.34
C ILE A 520 -15.80 -22.46 10.23
N GLY A 521 -16.24 -21.94 11.36
CA GLY A 521 -17.31 -20.96 11.44
C GLY A 521 -17.61 -20.61 12.88
N VAL A 522 -18.47 -19.60 13.06
CA VAL A 522 -19.00 -19.28 14.39
C VAL A 522 -19.92 -20.41 14.87
N TYR A 523 -20.04 -20.59 16.18
CA TYR A 523 -20.87 -21.65 16.78
C TYR A 523 -22.33 -21.62 16.29
N THR A 524 -22.90 -20.42 16.14
CA THR A 524 -24.31 -20.19 15.80
C THR A 524 -24.61 -20.03 14.31
N PHE A 525 -23.58 -20.01 13.45
CA PHE A 525 -23.73 -19.79 12.01
C PHE A 525 -23.28 -21.00 11.20
N GLU A 526 -23.71 -21.03 9.94
CA GLU A 526 -23.19 -21.96 8.95
C GLU A 526 -21.66 -21.82 8.82
N PRO A 527 -20.90 -22.91 8.64
CA PRO A 527 -19.47 -22.84 8.36
C PRO A 527 -19.15 -22.01 7.13
N ILE A 528 -18.05 -21.26 7.17
CA ILE A 528 -17.51 -20.49 6.04
C ILE A 528 -16.40 -21.23 5.30
N PHE A 529 -15.88 -22.31 5.88
CA PHE A 529 -14.88 -23.18 5.28
C PHE A 529 -15.10 -24.62 5.75
N GLU A 530 -14.88 -25.59 4.87
CA GLU A 530 -14.95 -27.02 5.16
C GLU A 530 -13.81 -27.73 4.43
N GLY A 531 -13.19 -28.72 5.08
CA GLY A 531 -12.08 -29.43 4.47
C GLY A 531 -11.42 -30.46 5.38
N LYS A 532 -10.25 -30.91 4.92
CA LYS A 532 -9.34 -31.78 5.64
C LYS A 532 -8.06 -31.04 5.99
N VAL A 533 -7.55 -31.29 7.18
CA VAL A 533 -6.17 -30.91 7.53
C VAL A 533 -5.41 -32.17 7.89
N THR A 534 -4.30 -32.40 7.19
CA THR A 534 -3.44 -33.56 7.39
C THR A 534 -2.11 -33.12 7.98
N TYR A 535 -1.80 -33.63 9.17
CA TYR A 535 -0.54 -33.45 9.87
C TYR A 535 0.33 -34.67 9.64
N THR A 536 1.47 -34.52 8.97
CA THR A 536 2.43 -35.61 8.73
C THR A 536 3.71 -35.36 9.51
N PHE A 537 3.91 -36.11 10.58
CA PHE A 537 5.11 -36.07 11.43
C PHE A 537 6.21 -36.94 10.82
N LEU A 538 7.35 -36.31 10.50
CA LEU A 538 8.41 -36.92 9.70
C LEU A 538 9.63 -37.31 10.54
N PRO A 539 10.45 -38.27 10.08
CA PRO A 539 11.71 -38.67 10.72
C PRO A 539 12.73 -37.54 10.93
N ASP A 540 12.65 -36.47 10.13
CA ASP A 540 13.55 -35.32 10.19
C ASP A 540 13.14 -34.28 11.26
N THR A 541 12.27 -34.69 12.18
CA THR A 541 11.66 -33.89 13.25
C THR A 541 10.63 -32.86 12.80
N SER A 542 10.43 -32.63 11.51
CA SER A 542 9.44 -31.67 11.02
C SER A 542 8.01 -32.25 11.00
N VAL A 543 7.03 -31.36 10.92
CA VAL A 543 5.64 -31.69 10.61
C VAL A 543 5.21 -30.96 9.34
N LEU A 544 4.62 -31.70 8.40
CA LEU A 544 3.89 -31.12 7.27
C LEU A 544 2.44 -30.89 7.70
N ILE A 545 1.92 -29.69 7.46
CA ILE A 545 0.52 -29.35 7.69
C ILE A 545 -0.09 -29.03 6.33
N ASN A 546 -0.80 -29.99 5.76
CA ASN A 546 -1.56 -29.81 4.53
C ASN A 546 -3.00 -29.40 4.86
N VAL A 547 -3.48 -28.35 4.19
CA VAL A 547 -4.87 -27.89 4.26
C VAL A 547 -5.49 -28.10 2.88
N ASN A 548 -6.50 -28.96 2.80
CA ASN A 548 -7.29 -29.18 1.59
C ASN A 548 -8.76 -28.90 1.90
N GLY A 549 -9.32 -27.83 1.33
CA GLY A 549 -10.70 -27.46 1.63
C GLY A 549 -11.30 -26.44 0.70
N LYS A 550 -12.51 -26.01 1.01
CA LYS A 550 -13.30 -25.06 0.20
C LYS A 550 -13.92 -24.00 1.09
N LYS A 551 -13.98 -22.76 0.59
CA LYS A 551 -14.81 -21.71 1.20
C LYS A 551 -16.29 -21.93 0.85
N ALA A 552 -17.18 -21.48 1.72
CA ALA A 552 -18.61 -21.47 1.44
C ALA A 552 -18.91 -20.55 0.24
N GLU A 553 -19.87 -20.95 -0.62
CA GLU A 553 -20.21 -20.18 -1.83
C GLU A 553 -20.67 -18.76 -1.54
N ARG A 554 -21.29 -18.55 -0.37
CA ARG A 554 -21.71 -17.22 0.08
C ARG A 554 -20.54 -16.30 0.44
N MET A 555 -19.30 -16.77 0.50
CA MET A 555 -18.12 -15.94 0.75
C MET A 555 -17.49 -15.56 -0.59
N ASP A 556 -17.46 -14.26 -0.92
CA ASP A 556 -16.88 -13.80 -2.19
C ASP A 556 -15.36 -13.76 -2.09
N VAL A 557 -14.86 -13.09 -1.04
CA VAL A 557 -13.44 -12.89 -0.76
C VAL A 557 -13.17 -13.24 0.70
N LEU A 558 -12.05 -13.94 0.96
CA LEU A 558 -11.50 -14.12 2.30
C LEU A 558 -10.44 -13.04 2.59
N PRO A 559 -10.32 -12.56 3.85
CA PRO A 559 -9.24 -11.64 4.21
C PRO A 559 -7.86 -12.30 4.10
N ARG A 560 -7.75 -13.56 4.53
CA ARG A 560 -6.55 -14.42 4.39
C ARG A 560 -6.93 -15.89 4.48
N ILE A 561 -5.96 -16.76 4.17
CA ILE A 561 -5.97 -18.19 4.53
C ILE A 561 -4.55 -18.64 4.83
N GLY A 562 -4.33 -19.16 6.04
CA GLY A 562 -3.00 -19.46 6.56
C GLY A 562 -3.00 -20.27 7.84
N LEU A 563 -1.85 -20.34 8.49
CA LEU A 563 -1.68 -20.91 9.84
C LEU A 563 -1.23 -19.82 10.80
N GLN A 564 -1.72 -19.90 12.05
CA GLN A 564 -1.30 -19.04 13.14
C GLN A 564 -0.74 -19.88 14.29
N PHE A 565 0.37 -19.41 14.85
CA PHE A 565 1.06 -19.99 15.99
C PHE A 565 1.17 -18.92 17.07
N ILE A 566 0.76 -19.24 18.30
CA ILE A 566 1.05 -18.40 19.46
C ILE A 566 2.19 -19.06 20.23
N MET A 567 3.34 -18.39 20.27
CA MET A 567 4.55 -18.85 20.95
C MET A 567 4.65 -18.20 22.34
N PRO A 568 5.21 -18.88 23.35
CA PRO A 568 5.34 -18.32 24.70
C PRO A 568 6.16 -17.02 24.79
N GLU A 569 6.21 -16.43 25.98
CA GLU A 569 7.08 -15.28 26.28
C GLU A 569 8.56 -15.57 25.96
N GLY A 570 9.26 -14.59 25.35
CA GLY A 570 10.70 -14.64 25.07
C GLY A 570 11.10 -15.08 23.65
N PHE A 571 10.14 -15.41 22.78
CA PHE A 571 10.38 -15.69 21.36
C PHE A 571 10.37 -14.39 20.54
N GLU A 572 11.49 -13.66 20.61
CA GLU A 572 11.59 -12.28 20.13
C GLU A 572 12.31 -12.12 18.78
N SER A 573 13.18 -13.05 18.41
CA SER A 573 13.95 -12.91 17.17
C SER A 573 13.10 -13.35 15.98
N TYR A 574 12.95 -12.46 14.98
CA TYR A 574 12.18 -12.71 13.77
C TYR A 574 13.06 -12.56 12.53
N GLU A 575 13.12 -13.59 11.71
CA GLU A 575 13.88 -13.58 10.46
C GLU A 575 13.08 -14.20 9.33
N TYR A 576 13.19 -13.63 8.14
CA TYR A 576 12.50 -14.14 6.96
C TYR A 576 13.28 -13.82 5.68
N PHE A 577 13.00 -14.57 4.62
CA PHE A 577 13.46 -14.26 3.26
C PHE A 577 12.26 -14.01 2.36
N GLY A 578 12.06 -12.75 1.97
CA GLY A 578 10.85 -12.26 1.30
C GLY A 578 10.95 -10.76 1.02
N TYR A 579 9.83 -10.10 0.67
CA TYR A 579 9.83 -8.64 0.49
C TYR A 579 9.99 -7.90 1.83
N GLY A 580 10.89 -6.92 1.87
CA GLY A 580 11.14 -6.07 3.02
C GLY A 580 12.00 -4.84 2.69
N PRO A 581 12.50 -4.11 3.71
CA PRO A 581 12.39 -4.41 5.14
C PRO A 581 11.05 -3.98 5.77
N LYS A 582 10.29 -3.07 5.14
CA LYS A 582 8.98 -2.62 5.62
C LYS A 582 7.86 -3.57 5.13
N GLU A 583 6.64 -3.34 5.60
CA GLU A 583 5.47 -4.17 5.28
C GLU A 583 5.13 -4.22 3.77
N SER A 584 4.76 -5.40 3.27
CA SER A 584 4.43 -5.61 1.87
C SER A 584 3.24 -6.54 1.70
N TYR A 585 2.44 -6.23 0.67
CA TYR A 585 1.23 -6.95 0.29
C TYR A 585 1.28 -7.28 -1.21
N ILE A 586 0.36 -8.13 -1.68
CA ILE A 586 0.36 -8.57 -3.08
C ILE A 586 0.22 -7.41 -4.08
N ASP A 587 -0.38 -6.29 -3.68
CA ASP A 587 -0.59 -5.09 -4.49
C ASP A 587 0.29 -3.90 -4.06
N LYS A 588 0.75 -3.84 -2.80
CA LYS A 588 1.68 -2.83 -2.27
C LYS A 588 3.02 -3.45 -1.88
N LYS A 589 3.98 -3.53 -2.81
CA LYS A 589 5.28 -4.19 -2.58
C LYS A 589 6.45 -3.68 -3.41
N SER A 590 6.20 -2.85 -4.41
CA SER A 590 7.20 -2.53 -5.43
C SER A 590 8.31 -1.61 -4.91
N TYR A 591 8.03 -0.86 -3.85
CA TYR A 591 9.04 -0.11 -3.10
C TYR A 591 10.00 -1.01 -2.31
N ALA A 592 9.54 -2.21 -1.94
CA ALA A 592 10.32 -3.21 -1.21
C ALA A 592 11.10 -4.11 -2.19
N TYR A 593 12.03 -4.90 -1.64
CA TYR A 593 12.84 -5.85 -2.40
C TYR A 593 12.98 -7.17 -1.65
N VAL A 594 13.31 -8.23 -2.38
CA VAL A 594 13.52 -9.56 -1.80
C VAL A 594 14.93 -9.67 -1.24
N ASP A 595 15.04 -9.99 0.04
CA ASP A 595 16.31 -10.26 0.73
C ASP A 595 16.07 -11.08 2.01
N GLY A 596 17.16 -11.42 2.73
CA GLY A 596 17.11 -11.94 4.09
C GLY A 596 17.06 -10.79 5.09
N PHE A 597 15.95 -10.72 5.84
CA PHE A 597 15.74 -9.68 6.85
C PHE A 597 15.77 -10.29 8.25
N LYS A 598 16.33 -9.53 9.19
CA LYS A 598 16.39 -9.84 10.61
C LYS A 598 15.89 -8.65 11.40
N THR A 599 14.93 -8.90 12.27
CA THR A 599 14.27 -7.91 13.13
C THR A 599 13.83 -8.58 14.43
N THR A 600 13.09 -7.87 15.25
CA THR A 600 12.40 -8.39 16.43
C THR A 600 10.88 -8.39 16.24
N VAL A 601 10.17 -9.23 16.98
CA VAL A 601 8.69 -9.26 17.00
C VAL A 601 8.12 -7.91 17.43
N THR A 602 8.80 -7.24 18.36
CA THR A 602 8.46 -5.89 18.82
C THR A 602 8.65 -4.83 17.74
N GLU A 603 9.75 -4.87 16.99
CA GLU A 603 10.02 -3.90 15.91
C GLU A 603 9.21 -4.18 14.64
N ASN A 604 8.64 -5.39 14.49
CA ASN A 604 7.81 -5.78 13.35
C ASN A 604 6.33 -5.38 13.52
N PHE A 605 6.06 -4.12 13.87
CA PHE A 605 4.70 -3.61 14.04
C PHE A 605 4.59 -2.17 13.54
N GLU A 606 3.63 -1.91 12.66
CA GLU A 606 3.35 -0.55 12.16
C GLU A 606 2.25 0.09 13.00
N HIS A 607 2.57 1.23 13.62
CA HIS A 607 1.71 1.97 14.53
C HIS A 607 0.77 2.95 13.80
N TYR A 608 -0.14 2.40 12.96
CA TYR A 608 -1.17 3.20 12.30
C TYR A 608 -2.06 3.92 13.33
N VAL A 609 -2.37 5.21 13.11
CA VAL A 609 -3.17 6.05 14.04
C VAL A 609 -4.44 5.35 14.50
N ARG A 610 -5.22 4.79 13.55
CA ARG A 610 -6.21 3.75 13.84
C ARG A 610 -5.54 2.39 13.62
N PRO A 611 -5.45 1.51 14.64
CA PRO A 611 -4.91 0.17 14.50
C PRO A 611 -5.66 -0.71 13.48
N GLN A 612 -4.91 -1.38 12.61
CA GLN A 612 -5.41 -2.25 11.52
C GLN A 612 -4.37 -3.34 11.22
N GLU A 613 -4.71 -4.30 10.34
CA GLU A 613 -3.71 -5.26 9.87
C GLU A 613 -2.49 -4.52 9.29
N ASN A 614 -1.30 -4.96 9.67
CA ASN A 614 -0.02 -4.36 9.29
C ASN A 614 1.09 -5.41 9.20
N SER A 615 2.30 -4.99 8.81
CA SER A 615 3.56 -5.75 8.98
C SER A 615 3.59 -7.15 8.37
N SER A 616 2.83 -7.34 7.29
CA SER A 616 2.96 -8.54 6.45
C SER A 616 4.21 -8.45 5.58
N HIS A 617 4.84 -9.59 5.29
CA HIS A 617 5.93 -9.72 4.34
C HIS A 617 5.52 -10.65 3.21
N TYR A 618 5.16 -10.06 2.08
CA TYR A 618 4.70 -10.78 0.91
C TYR A 618 5.83 -11.59 0.26
N ALA A 619 5.43 -12.63 -0.47
CA ALA A 619 6.28 -13.57 -1.19
C ALA A 619 7.48 -14.10 -0.38
N THR A 620 7.25 -14.37 0.89
CA THR A 620 8.19 -15.06 1.79
C THR A 620 8.42 -16.49 1.30
N LYS A 621 9.69 -16.91 1.31
CA LYS A 621 10.17 -18.27 0.98
C LYS A 621 10.31 -19.13 2.23
N TRP A 622 10.79 -18.52 3.30
CA TRP A 622 10.90 -19.11 4.64
C TRP A 622 10.85 -18.02 5.70
N THR A 623 10.46 -18.39 6.90
CA THR A 623 10.45 -17.54 8.10
C THR A 623 10.87 -18.34 9.32
N ARG A 624 11.48 -17.70 10.31
CA ARG A 624 11.76 -18.29 11.62
C ARG A 624 11.55 -17.30 12.76
N VAL A 625 11.02 -17.82 13.87
CA VAL A 625 10.90 -17.11 15.14
C VAL A 625 11.55 -17.96 16.22
N TYR A 626 12.42 -17.35 17.03
CA TYR A 626 13.20 -18.06 18.06
C TYR A 626 13.51 -17.22 19.30
N ASN A 627 13.84 -17.93 20.38
CA ASN A 627 14.19 -17.34 21.67
C ASN A 627 15.68 -17.01 21.79
N GLY A 628 16.11 -16.49 22.94
CA GLY A 628 17.52 -16.15 23.21
C GLY A 628 18.51 -17.33 23.17
N GLU A 629 18.04 -18.58 23.15
CA GLU A 629 18.86 -19.79 23.04
C GLU A 629 18.95 -20.32 21.60
N GLY A 630 18.35 -19.64 20.63
CA GLY A 630 18.29 -20.08 19.23
C GLY A 630 17.18 -21.09 18.92
N VAL A 631 16.45 -21.55 19.95
CA VAL A 631 15.39 -22.55 19.81
C VAL A 631 14.10 -21.88 19.32
N GLY A 632 13.45 -22.46 18.32
CA GLY A 632 12.29 -21.84 17.68
C GLY A 632 11.58 -22.69 16.64
N LEU A 633 10.75 -22.01 15.85
CA LEU A 633 10.03 -22.57 14.71
C LEU A 633 10.61 -22.01 13.41
N PHE A 634 10.98 -22.90 12.50
CA PHE A 634 11.24 -22.56 11.10
C PHE A 634 10.06 -23.02 10.25
N CYS A 635 9.56 -22.14 9.39
CA CYS A 635 8.38 -22.39 8.55
C CYS A 635 8.73 -22.10 7.10
N ARG A 636 8.31 -23.00 6.20
CA ARG A 636 8.37 -22.78 4.75
C ARG A 636 7.19 -23.43 4.04
N GLY A 637 6.93 -22.98 2.83
CA GLY A 637 6.02 -23.68 1.92
C GLY A 637 6.63 -24.99 1.39
N GLU A 638 5.84 -26.06 1.33
CA GLU A 638 6.22 -27.33 0.70
C GLU A 638 5.36 -27.55 -0.56
N ASN A 639 5.99 -27.48 -1.73
CA ASN A 639 5.32 -27.51 -3.05
C ASN A 639 4.27 -26.41 -3.26
N ILE A 640 4.29 -25.37 -2.43
CA ILE A 640 3.57 -24.13 -2.68
C ILE A 640 4.56 -23.08 -3.17
N GLY A 641 4.05 -22.10 -3.89
CA GLY A 641 4.84 -20.91 -4.22
C GLY A 641 5.11 -20.08 -2.98
N ASP A 642 5.15 -18.77 -3.17
CA ASP A 642 5.51 -17.85 -2.10
C ASP A 642 4.30 -17.60 -1.20
N PHE A 643 4.55 -17.34 0.08
CA PHE A 643 3.52 -17.10 1.10
C PHE A 643 3.71 -15.73 1.76
N SER A 644 2.83 -15.31 2.68
CA SER A 644 3.05 -14.08 3.47
C SER A 644 3.37 -14.43 4.92
N SER A 645 4.26 -13.69 5.56
CA SER A 645 4.62 -13.91 6.98
C SER A 645 4.51 -12.63 7.79
N ASN A 646 4.12 -12.76 9.06
CA ASN A 646 4.14 -11.68 10.05
C ASN A 646 4.39 -12.29 11.43
N ALA A 647 5.21 -11.66 12.27
CA ALA A 647 5.28 -11.94 13.70
C ALA A 647 5.09 -10.65 14.52
N GLN A 648 4.19 -10.66 15.51
CA GLN A 648 3.88 -9.49 16.35
C GLN A 648 3.33 -9.89 17.74
N HIS A 649 3.29 -8.95 18.70
CA HIS A 649 2.73 -9.14 20.06
C HIS A 649 1.23 -8.86 20.18
N PHE A 650 0.51 -8.82 19.05
CA PHE A 650 -0.91 -8.51 19.00
C PHE A 650 -1.67 -9.58 18.22
N THR A 651 -2.84 -9.97 18.73
CA THR A 651 -3.79 -10.74 17.92
C THR A 651 -4.55 -9.81 16.98
N PRO A 652 -5.05 -10.32 15.83
CA PRO A 652 -5.95 -9.56 14.97
C PRO A 652 -7.16 -8.96 15.71
N GLN A 653 -7.66 -9.63 16.76
CA GLN A 653 -8.78 -9.17 17.58
C GLN A 653 -8.40 -7.93 18.41
N MET A 654 -7.23 -7.93 19.06
CA MET A 654 -6.76 -6.77 19.82
C MET A 654 -6.61 -5.53 18.93
N ILE A 655 -6.02 -5.71 17.75
CA ILE A 655 -5.87 -4.66 16.75
C ILE A 655 -7.25 -4.13 16.32
N ARG A 656 -8.21 -5.03 16.10
CA ARG A 656 -9.57 -4.66 15.68
C ARG A 656 -10.36 -3.90 16.74
N GLU A 657 -10.14 -4.22 18.02
CA GLU A 657 -10.87 -3.64 19.16
C GLU A 657 -10.38 -2.25 19.54
N ALA A 658 -9.08 -1.99 19.41
CA ALA A 658 -8.49 -0.68 19.67
C ALA A 658 -8.98 0.36 18.66
N LYS A 659 -9.29 1.55 19.15
CA LYS A 659 -9.63 2.70 18.28
C LYS A 659 -8.36 3.48 17.97
N HIS A 660 -7.50 3.64 18.96
CA HIS A 660 -6.28 4.40 18.88
C HIS A 660 -5.05 3.54 19.14
N ASP A 661 -3.95 3.82 18.46
CA ASP A 661 -2.70 3.09 18.64
C ASP A 661 -2.22 3.06 20.10
N TYR A 662 -2.30 4.19 20.80
CA TYR A 662 -1.89 4.29 22.20
C TYR A 662 -2.76 3.48 23.18
N GLU A 663 -3.88 2.89 22.74
CA GLU A 663 -4.71 1.98 23.54
C GLU A 663 -4.20 0.53 23.48
N LEU A 664 -3.36 0.21 22.49
CA LEU A 664 -2.79 -1.13 22.34
C LEU A 664 -1.85 -1.45 23.51
N GLN A 665 -1.99 -2.66 24.03
CA GLN A 665 -1.12 -3.21 25.06
C GLN A 665 -0.55 -4.53 24.55
N PRO A 666 0.77 -4.64 24.30
CA PRO A 666 1.35 -5.85 23.74
C PRO A 666 1.19 -7.03 24.70
N MET A 667 0.94 -8.21 24.14
CA MET A 667 0.99 -9.47 24.89
C MET A 667 2.44 -9.84 25.19
N LYS A 668 2.64 -10.78 26.12
CA LYS A 668 3.95 -11.39 26.38
C LYS A 668 4.31 -12.41 25.30
N GLU A 669 3.30 -13.06 24.74
CA GLU A 669 3.39 -14.06 23.69
C GLU A 669 3.68 -13.44 22.32
N THR A 670 4.21 -14.26 21.42
CA THR A 670 4.44 -13.92 20.02
C THR A 670 3.40 -14.59 19.13
N VAL A 671 2.75 -13.81 18.27
CA VAL A 671 1.81 -14.30 17.25
C VAL A 671 2.53 -14.38 15.91
N LEU A 672 2.85 -15.59 15.46
CA LEU A 672 3.41 -15.87 14.14
C LEU A 672 2.29 -16.29 13.18
N SER A 673 2.15 -15.59 12.06
CA SER A 673 1.25 -15.93 10.97
C SER A 673 2.04 -16.33 9.72
N VAL A 674 1.62 -17.42 9.06
CA VAL A 674 2.10 -17.85 7.74
C VAL A 674 0.90 -18.08 6.82
N ASP A 675 0.72 -17.19 5.86
CA ASP A 675 -0.46 -17.14 5.01
C ASP A 675 -0.18 -17.68 3.63
N TYR A 676 -0.87 -18.75 3.24
CA TYR A 676 -0.84 -19.23 1.87
C TYR A 676 -1.28 -18.14 0.89
N LYS A 677 -2.35 -17.40 1.24
CA LYS A 677 -2.78 -16.20 0.52
C LYS A 677 -3.35 -15.18 1.49
N MET A 678 -3.14 -13.91 1.16
CA MET A 678 -3.68 -12.76 1.87
C MET A 678 -4.20 -11.74 0.86
N ALA A 679 -5.36 -11.14 1.16
CA ALA A 679 -5.91 -10.08 0.33
C ALA A 679 -4.98 -8.85 0.34
N GLY A 680 -4.91 -8.16 -0.80
CA GLY A 680 -4.21 -6.88 -0.94
C GLY A 680 -4.79 -5.76 -0.07
N THR A 681 -4.16 -4.60 -0.19
CA THR A 681 -4.52 -3.38 0.54
C THR A 681 -5.58 -2.55 -0.19
N GLY A 682 -5.60 -2.57 -1.52
CA GLY A 682 -6.58 -1.87 -2.35
C GLY A 682 -6.66 -0.36 -2.08
N SER A 683 -7.81 0.23 -2.42
CA SER A 683 -8.14 1.64 -2.14
C SER A 683 -9.63 1.87 -1.83
N GLY A 684 -10.32 0.82 -1.36
CA GLY A 684 -11.78 0.71 -1.30
C GLY A 684 -12.48 1.54 -0.23
N ALA A 685 -11.79 2.46 0.46
CA ALA A 685 -12.42 3.46 1.31
C ALA A 685 -13.27 4.44 0.48
N CYS A 686 -12.72 4.90 -0.66
CA CYS A 686 -13.41 5.72 -1.68
C CYS A 686 -13.27 5.13 -3.09
N GLY A 687 -12.29 4.26 -3.30
CA GLY A 687 -11.92 3.66 -4.56
C GLY A 687 -12.67 2.39 -4.93
N PRO A 688 -12.23 1.72 -6.01
CA PRO A 688 -12.81 0.46 -6.42
C PRO A 688 -12.61 -0.63 -5.36
N ASP A 689 -13.45 -1.66 -5.43
CA ASP A 689 -13.18 -2.92 -4.75
C ASP A 689 -11.82 -3.48 -5.18
N LEU A 690 -11.19 -4.25 -4.29
CA LEU A 690 -9.92 -4.91 -4.55
C LEU A 690 -9.99 -5.75 -5.83
N ALA A 691 -9.03 -5.55 -6.73
CA ALA A 691 -8.99 -6.29 -7.98
C ALA A 691 -8.93 -7.82 -7.74
N GLU A 692 -9.57 -8.60 -8.61
CA GLU A 692 -9.64 -10.07 -8.45
C GLU A 692 -8.26 -10.73 -8.33
N LYS A 693 -7.26 -10.23 -9.08
CA LYS A 693 -5.87 -10.73 -9.05
C LYS A 693 -5.15 -10.52 -7.70
N TYR A 694 -5.67 -9.66 -6.85
CA TYR A 694 -5.15 -9.34 -5.51
C TYR A 694 -6.05 -9.87 -4.39
N SER A 695 -7.17 -10.51 -4.74
CA SER A 695 -8.17 -11.01 -3.79
C SER A 695 -7.99 -12.50 -3.49
N VAL A 696 -8.42 -12.95 -2.31
CA VAL A 696 -8.53 -14.38 -1.99
C VAL A 696 -9.93 -14.87 -2.36
N ASN A 697 -10.19 -15.02 -3.66
CA ASN A 697 -11.50 -15.39 -4.22
C ASN A 697 -11.60 -16.86 -4.67
N ASP A 698 -10.52 -17.64 -4.56
CA ASP A 698 -10.50 -19.07 -4.91
C ASP A 698 -11.57 -19.87 -4.16
N LYS A 699 -12.26 -20.79 -4.85
CA LYS A 699 -13.27 -21.65 -4.22
C LYS A 699 -12.68 -22.76 -3.36
N THR A 700 -11.50 -23.23 -3.74
CA THR A 700 -10.80 -24.37 -3.14
C THR A 700 -9.36 -24.02 -2.84
N PHE A 701 -8.82 -24.61 -1.79
CA PHE A 701 -7.46 -24.39 -1.31
C PHE A 701 -6.79 -25.73 -1.09
N ASP A 702 -5.55 -25.86 -1.56
CA ASP A 702 -4.67 -26.98 -1.28
C ASP A 702 -3.25 -26.43 -1.11
N PHE A 703 -2.77 -26.43 0.12
CA PHE A 703 -1.44 -25.91 0.45
C PHE A 703 -0.83 -26.67 1.61
N THR A 704 0.50 -26.76 1.61
CA THR A 704 1.26 -27.45 2.65
C THR A 704 2.36 -26.54 3.19
N PHE A 705 2.41 -26.40 4.51
CA PHE A 705 3.55 -25.81 5.20
C PHE A 705 4.38 -26.90 5.88
N LYS A 706 5.70 -26.79 5.76
CA LYS A 706 6.65 -27.56 6.57
C LYS A 706 7.06 -26.72 7.77
N ILE A 707 6.81 -27.25 8.97
CA ILE A 707 7.18 -26.64 10.24
C ILE A 707 8.28 -27.47 10.89
N LEU A 708 9.40 -26.85 11.20
CA LEU A 708 10.57 -27.50 11.80
C LEU A 708 10.91 -26.85 13.15
N PRO A 709 10.64 -27.55 14.26
CA PRO A 709 11.14 -27.21 15.59
C PRO A 709 12.63 -27.55 15.70
N ALA A 710 13.48 -26.56 15.97
CA ALA A 710 14.92 -26.78 16.08
C ALA A 710 15.61 -25.64 16.85
N LYS A 711 16.93 -25.76 17.00
CA LYS A 711 17.82 -24.60 17.09
C LYS A 711 17.91 -23.96 15.71
N VAL A 712 16.97 -23.06 15.42
CA VAL A 712 16.75 -22.56 14.07
C VAL A 712 17.80 -21.54 13.64
N ASP A 713 18.53 -20.93 14.57
CA ASP A 713 19.65 -20.02 14.32
C ASP A 713 20.90 -20.73 13.77
N GLU A 714 21.10 -22.00 14.14
CA GLU A 714 22.17 -22.87 13.64
C GLU A 714 21.84 -23.50 12.26
N LEU A 715 20.59 -23.37 11.78
CA LEU A 715 20.17 -23.88 10.47
C LEU A 715 20.59 -22.94 9.32
N ASP A 716 21.05 -23.54 8.22
CA ASP A 716 21.06 -22.86 6.92
C ASP A 716 19.65 -22.94 6.31
N PRO A 717 18.88 -21.83 6.32
CA PRO A 717 17.47 -21.86 5.94
C PRO A 717 17.25 -22.15 4.45
N PHE A 718 18.29 -22.07 3.61
CA PHE A 718 18.22 -22.38 2.18
C PHE A 718 18.57 -23.84 1.88
N ALA A 719 19.20 -24.54 2.82
CA ALA A 719 19.57 -25.95 2.68
C ALA A 719 18.50 -26.92 3.23
N VAL A 720 17.65 -26.44 4.14
CA VAL A 720 16.63 -27.21 4.88
C VAL A 720 15.32 -27.25 4.13
#